data_AF-A0A1M3FA68-F1
#
_entry.id   AF-A0A1M3FA68-F1
#
_cell.length_a   1.000
_cell.length_b   1.000
_cell.length_c   1.000
_cell.angle_alpha   90.00
_cell.angle_beta   90.00
_cell.angle_gamma   90.00
#
_symmetry.space_group_name_H-M   'P 1'
#
loop_
_entity.id
_entity.type
_entity.pdbx_description
1 polymer ?
#
loop_
_entity_poly.entity_id
_entity_poly.type
_entity_poly.pdbx_seq_one_letter_code
_entity_poly.pdbx_strand_id
1 'polypeptide(L)'
;MQVVEGLTILQSLTQEGIEIPSLCHDPRLARSNASCGLCVVEVGEDTPRDVKACLTPIRAGMTITTHNERLDAYRKVRLEQLLCDHNADCVAPCVEACPANVDIQTYLRRVGDGNFEAAVRVIKDRNPFPSVCGRVCPHPCEAACRRNLVDEPVAINYVKRFAADWDMSRETPWVPRVAAPTGKAIAVVGAGPSGLAAAYYAALAGHAVTVFEKQPHAGGMMRYGIPEYRLPKATLDNEIGVIQKMGVQIVTGKALGTNLSLEDLQRDFDAVYLAIGSWRATPLRIDGDNLDGVWMGIQYLERVVKGDTIPLGRTVVVGGGNTAIDCTRTALRNGAEKVTLVYRRSRDEMPAEPYEIEEAEHEGVEMMYLTAPTKITLGPDGRKQLHCLRMELGEPDRSGRRRPVPVEGSDFVIEADTIIGAIGQSTDTGFLYNDLPVRLNKWGDIDVDGRTMKSSETKIFAGGDCVTGPATVIQAVAAGRRAAVAMGDFITRGYIRPSHEDYTCSRGTLEDMPQDEFAAIPKVKRATMSALPVEKRIKSFAEVEAGLTEEQARAEARRCLRCGCTKRDHCSLRNEASAHDVVFETPLHVRPYSPKVSDHPFIMRDNNKCISCGRCVTACAEVEGVGVLAFQYSNGQLRVGTHNGLPLSQTDCISCGQCVRACPCGALDYRRERGKVFRAINNPTKKVVGFVAPAVRTVIAAEYGLTPQEVGPFIAGLMRKVGFDKVFDFTFAADLTIMEEATEFLGRVERGGVMPQFTSCCPGWVNLVERRYPELIPHLSSCKSPQQMMGATVKNHFAKTAGIELDDLYVVSIVPCMAKKTEAARDEFAPDGIRDVDAVLTTLEFLEMVKFLRLQKEEIEPGEFDEPYHQVSGAGMLFGASGGVAEAAMRMAVETLTGEVPEKLDFEELRGFEGVKTATYVAGSTTVRVAVVSGLNNAAPLVKKVVAGEDVGFDLIEIMACPGGCINGAGNPVATSSREAVARQKVLVNIDKTSPLRTSQGNPDILRLYDEYFGEPNSELAHHLLHTEYAPFRR
;
A
#
# COMPACT_ATOMS: atom_id res chain seq x y z
N MET A 1 -26.14 -30.17 -6.41
CA MET A 1 -26.12 -29.37 -5.18
C MET A 1 -27.37 -29.67 -4.37
N GLN A 2 -27.25 -29.87 -3.05
CA GLN A 2 -28.42 -29.96 -2.18
C GLN A 2 -29.01 -28.57 -1.94
N VAL A 3 -30.34 -28.44 -2.01
CA VAL A 3 -31.03 -27.15 -1.86
C VAL A 3 -31.38 -26.93 -0.39
N VAL A 4 -30.91 -25.82 0.17
CA VAL A 4 -31.33 -25.34 1.49
C VAL A 4 -32.47 -24.36 1.32
N GLU A 5 -33.61 -24.64 1.93
CA GLU A 5 -34.81 -23.81 1.84
C GLU A 5 -34.57 -22.41 2.41
N GLY A 6 -35.16 -21.38 1.78
CA GLY A 6 -35.04 -19.99 2.20
C GLY A 6 -33.83 -19.21 1.65
N LEU A 7 -32.87 -19.88 0.99
CA LEU A 7 -31.74 -19.21 0.34
C LEU A 7 -32.08 -18.73 -1.08
N THR A 8 -31.39 -17.67 -1.49
CA THR A 8 -31.36 -17.23 -2.89
C THR A 8 -30.36 -18.04 -3.71
N ILE A 9 -30.51 -18.05 -5.04
CA ILE A 9 -29.56 -18.69 -5.96
C ILE A 9 -28.12 -18.24 -5.67
N LEU A 10 -27.90 -16.93 -5.47
CA LEU A 10 -26.58 -16.39 -5.17
C LEU A 10 -26.00 -17.00 -3.89
N GLN A 11 -26.78 -17.01 -2.81
CA GLN A 11 -26.33 -17.53 -1.51
C GLN A 11 -26.02 -19.02 -1.58
N SER A 12 -26.89 -19.82 -2.20
CA SER A 12 -26.68 -21.27 -2.33
C SER A 12 -25.46 -21.61 -3.17
N LEU A 13 -25.29 -20.96 -4.31
CA LEU A 13 -24.12 -21.20 -5.17
C LEU A 13 -22.82 -20.74 -4.49
N THR A 14 -22.84 -19.61 -3.78
CA THR A 14 -21.69 -19.14 -3.00
C THR A 14 -21.29 -20.13 -1.90
N GLN A 15 -22.26 -20.80 -1.24
CA GLN A 15 -21.97 -21.81 -0.22
C GLN A 15 -21.25 -23.05 -0.77
N GLU A 16 -21.48 -23.37 -2.03
CA GLU A 16 -20.78 -24.46 -2.75
C GLU A 16 -19.49 -24.00 -3.44
N GLY A 17 -19.09 -22.74 -3.27
CA GLY A 17 -17.91 -22.17 -3.91
C GLY A 17 -18.09 -21.81 -5.39
N ILE A 18 -19.33 -21.72 -5.88
CA ILE A 18 -19.65 -21.22 -7.22
C ILE A 18 -19.88 -19.71 -7.12
N GLU A 19 -18.92 -18.94 -7.63
CA GLU A 19 -18.99 -17.48 -7.58
C GLU A 19 -19.90 -16.90 -8.65
N ILE A 20 -20.71 -15.93 -8.26
CA ILE A 20 -21.48 -15.08 -9.17
C ILE A 20 -21.12 -13.62 -8.86
N PRO A 21 -20.70 -12.83 -9.86
CA PRO A 21 -20.34 -11.43 -9.69
C PRO A 21 -21.43 -10.63 -8.96
N SER A 22 -21.07 -9.95 -7.87
CA SER A 22 -22.00 -9.04 -7.18
C SER A 22 -21.28 -7.94 -6.39
N LEU A 23 -21.70 -6.70 -6.61
CA LEU A 23 -21.13 -5.54 -5.90
C LEU A 23 -22.05 -5.00 -4.82
N CYS A 24 -23.37 -5.25 -4.90
CA CYS A 24 -24.39 -4.71 -3.99
C CYS A 24 -24.90 -5.71 -2.94
N HIS A 25 -24.46 -6.96 -2.97
CA HIS A 25 -24.80 -7.96 -1.95
C HIS A 25 -23.85 -7.86 -0.75
N ASP A 26 -24.39 -7.99 0.46
CA ASP A 26 -23.61 -8.17 1.69
C ASP A 26 -24.01 -9.52 2.29
N PRO A 27 -23.05 -10.42 2.59
CA PRO A 27 -23.35 -11.79 3.04
C PRO A 27 -24.05 -11.85 4.39
N ARG A 28 -24.04 -10.75 5.17
CA ARG A 28 -24.72 -10.65 6.47
C ARG A 28 -26.21 -10.33 6.34
N LEU A 29 -26.68 -10.00 5.14
CA LEU A 29 -28.06 -9.63 4.88
C LEU A 29 -28.82 -10.78 4.22
N ALA A 30 -30.07 -10.96 4.63
CA ALA A 30 -30.95 -11.99 4.07
C ALA A 30 -31.26 -11.73 2.59
N ARG A 31 -31.32 -10.47 2.16
CA ARG A 31 -31.62 -10.07 0.78
C ARG A 31 -30.70 -8.95 0.31
N SER A 32 -30.39 -8.96 -0.97
CA SER A 32 -29.70 -7.85 -1.65
C SER A 32 -30.72 -6.81 -2.14
N ASN A 33 -30.28 -5.56 -2.29
CA ASN A 33 -31.08 -4.54 -3.00
C ASN A 33 -31.04 -4.69 -4.53
N ALA A 34 -30.23 -5.63 -5.04
CA ALA A 34 -30.13 -6.00 -6.45
C ALA A 34 -29.81 -4.84 -7.43
N SER A 35 -29.25 -3.74 -6.92
CA SER A 35 -28.97 -2.51 -7.68
C SER A 35 -27.83 -2.68 -8.70
N CYS A 36 -26.79 -3.47 -8.38
CA CYS A 36 -25.64 -3.60 -9.29
C CYS A 36 -25.96 -4.37 -10.57
N GLY A 37 -26.87 -5.34 -10.53
CA GLY A 37 -27.26 -6.14 -11.70
C GLY A 37 -26.26 -7.21 -12.14
N LEU A 38 -25.06 -7.31 -11.57
CA LEU A 38 -24.03 -8.26 -12.04
C LEU A 38 -24.40 -9.74 -11.82
N CYS A 39 -25.25 -10.01 -10.84
CA CYS A 39 -25.64 -11.38 -10.46
C CYS A 39 -26.72 -11.99 -11.38
N VAL A 40 -26.92 -11.45 -12.58
CA VAL A 40 -27.87 -12.02 -13.54
C VAL A 40 -27.36 -13.38 -14.01
N VAL A 41 -28.26 -14.36 -14.02
CA VAL A 41 -28.05 -15.75 -14.47
C VAL A 41 -29.25 -16.19 -15.30
N GLU A 42 -29.06 -17.19 -16.16
CA GLU A 42 -30.16 -17.84 -16.88
C GLU A 42 -30.67 -19.04 -16.07
N VAL A 43 -31.99 -19.22 -16.02
CA VAL A 43 -32.63 -20.38 -15.39
C VAL A 43 -33.56 -21.07 -16.39
N GLY A 44 -33.42 -22.38 -16.53
CA GLY A 44 -34.19 -23.24 -17.44
C GLY A 44 -33.39 -23.75 -18.65
N GLU A 45 -33.82 -24.87 -19.24
CA GLU A 45 -33.18 -25.50 -20.42
C GLU A 45 -33.87 -25.10 -21.72
N ASP A 46 -35.16 -25.38 -21.87
CA ASP A 46 -35.89 -25.16 -23.13
C ASP A 46 -36.32 -23.69 -23.34
N THR A 47 -36.57 -22.97 -22.25
CA THR A 47 -37.00 -21.55 -22.26
C THR A 47 -36.25 -20.76 -21.19
N PRO A 48 -34.94 -20.54 -21.37
CA PRO A 48 -34.10 -19.89 -20.36
C PRO A 48 -34.58 -18.45 -20.10
N ARG A 49 -34.68 -18.10 -18.81
CA ARG A 49 -35.08 -16.77 -18.37
C ARG A 49 -33.97 -16.12 -17.52
N ASP A 50 -33.72 -14.85 -17.79
CA ASP A 50 -32.83 -14.03 -16.98
C ASP A 50 -33.46 -13.68 -15.64
N VAL A 51 -32.75 -14.00 -14.56
CA VAL A 51 -33.14 -13.66 -13.20
C VAL A 51 -31.96 -13.10 -12.43
N LYS A 52 -32.24 -12.26 -11.43
CA LYS A 52 -31.20 -11.81 -10.50
C LYS A 52 -31.00 -12.88 -9.42
N ALA A 53 -29.86 -13.56 -9.45
CA ALA A 53 -29.54 -14.62 -8.50
C ALA A 53 -29.68 -14.20 -7.02
N CYS A 54 -29.42 -12.93 -6.70
CA CYS A 54 -29.50 -12.39 -5.34
C CYS A 54 -30.93 -12.15 -4.80
N LEU A 55 -31.96 -12.30 -5.63
CA LEU A 55 -33.37 -12.15 -5.24
C LEU A 55 -34.19 -13.42 -5.48
N THR A 56 -33.76 -14.27 -6.40
CA THR A 56 -34.50 -15.48 -6.77
C THR A 56 -34.23 -16.59 -5.76
N PRO A 57 -35.24 -17.13 -5.07
CA PRO A 57 -35.09 -18.30 -4.21
C PRO A 57 -34.66 -19.53 -5.02
N ILE A 58 -33.75 -20.32 -4.47
CA ILE A 58 -33.35 -21.56 -5.11
C ILE A 58 -34.41 -22.66 -4.92
N ARG A 59 -34.58 -23.54 -5.91
CA ARG A 59 -35.52 -24.67 -5.86
C ARG A 59 -34.86 -25.93 -6.40
N ALA A 60 -35.31 -27.08 -5.90
CA ALA A 60 -34.90 -28.37 -6.45
C ALA A 60 -35.29 -28.48 -7.93
N GLY A 61 -34.39 -29.03 -8.75
CA GLY A 61 -34.60 -29.21 -10.19
C GLY A 61 -34.32 -27.99 -11.08
N MET A 62 -33.79 -26.88 -10.55
CA MET A 62 -33.37 -25.75 -11.37
C MET A 62 -32.07 -26.05 -12.14
N THR A 63 -32.08 -25.84 -13.46
CA THR A 63 -30.87 -25.73 -14.29
C THR A 63 -30.48 -24.25 -14.39
N ILE A 64 -29.24 -23.91 -14.01
CA ILE A 64 -28.75 -22.53 -13.88
C ILE A 64 -27.47 -22.36 -14.69
N THR A 65 -27.47 -21.45 -15.66
CA THR A 65 -26.26 -21.05 -16.39
C THR A 65 -25.72 -19.77 -15.79
N THR A 66 -24.51 -19.85 -15.22
CA THR A 66 -23.83 -18.71 -14.59
C THR A 66 -22.89 -17.95 -15.52
N HIS A 67 -22.43 -18.59 -16.60
CA HIS A 67 -21.52 -18.01 -17.60
C HIS A 67 -21.90 -18.43 -19.03
N ASN A 68 -21.96 -17.44 -19.92
CA ASN A 68 -21.99 -17.59 -21.37
C ASN A 68 -21.65 -16.22 -22.00
N GLU A 69 -21.35 -16.18 -23.30
CA GLU A 69 -20.95 -14.95 -24.00
C GLU A 69 -21.95 -13.79 -23.82
N ARG A 70 -23.25 -14.10 -23.77
CA ARG A 70 -24.32 -13.10 -23.62
C ARG A 70 -24.35 -12.51 -22.21
N LEU A 71 -24.23 -13.33 -21.17
CA LEU A 71 -24.17 -12.91 -19.77
C LEU A 71 -22.90 -12.10 -19.50
N ASP A 72 -21.77 -12.49 -20.08
CA ASP A 72 -20.51 -11.77 -19.91
C ASP A 72 -20.54 -10.41 -20.64
N ALA A 73 -21.14 -10.34 -21.84
CA ALA A 73 -21.41 -9.07 -22.52
C ALA A 73 -22.37 -8.16 -21.71
N TYR A 74 -23.43 -8.71 -21.12
CA TYR A 74 -24.34 -7.97 -20.25
C TYR A 74 -23.60 -7.39 -19.03
N ARG A 75 -22.77 -8.20 -18.36
CA ARG A 75 -22.00 -7.77 -17.18
C ARG A 75 -20.99 -6.69 -17.53
N LYS A 76 -20.30 -6.80 -18.67
CA LYS A 76 -19.39 -5.77 -19.18
C LYS A 76 -20.10 -4.42 -19.35
N VAL A 77 -21.21 -4.39 -20.08
CA VAL A 77 -22.02 -3.17 -20.26
C VAL A 77 -22.53 -2.63 -18.92
N ARG A 78 -22.91 -3.53 -18.00
CA ARG A 78 -23.39 -3.10 -16.68
C ARG A 78 -22.29 -2.49 -15.82
N LEU A 79 -21.06 -3.01 -15.90
CA LEU A 79 -19.89 -2.43 -15.23
C LEU A 79 -19.55 -1.06 -15.80
N GLU A 80 -19.55 -0.90 -17.12
CA GLU A 80 -19.36 0.40 -17.80
C GLU A 80 -20.38 1.44 -17.30
N GLN A 81 -21.66 1.05 -17.17
CA GLN A 81 -22.70 1.92 -16.59
C GLN A 81 -22.42 2.30 -15.12
N LEU A 82 -21.95 1.35 -14.30
CA LEU A 82 -21.60 1.63 -12.89
C LEU A 82 -20.38 2.55 -12.76
N LEU A 83 -19.49 2.54 -13.76
CA LEU A 83 -18.26 3.32 -13.81
C LEU A 83 -18.42 4.69 -14.46
N CYS A 84 -19.54 4.94 -15.15
CA CYS A 84 -19.82 6.16 -15.90
C CYS A 84 -19.61 7.46 -15.08
N ASP A 85 -20.09 7.48 -13.83
CA ASP A 85 -19.94 8.61 -12.90
C ASP A 85 -18.78 8.46 -11.91
N HIS A 86 -17.99 7.39 -12.01
CA HIS A 86 -16.83 7.16 -11.15
C HIS A 86 -15.74 8.19 -11.49
N ASN A 87 -15.50 9.14 -10.59
CA ASN A 87 -14.57 10.26 -10.78
C ASN A 87 -13.38 10.17 -9.82
N ALA A 88 -12.55 9.14 -9.97
CA ALA A 88 -11.38 8.93 -9.13
C ALA A 88 -10.18 8.39 -9.91
N ASP A 89 -8.99 8.73 -9.45
CA ASP A 89 -7.74 8.12 -9.90
C ASP A 89 -7.59 6.76 -9.20
N CYS A 90 -7.84 5.65 -9.90
CA CYS A 90 -7.59 4.31 -9.36
C CYS A 90 -6.10 4.12 -9.04
N VAL A 91 -5.25 4.56 -9.97
CA VAL A 91 -3.79 4.64 -9.82
C VAL A 91 -3.41 6.12 -9.84
N ALA A 92 -2.46 6.51 -8.98
CA ALA A 92 -2.04 7.92 -8.93
C ALA A 92 -1.33 8.32 -10.25
N PRO A 93 -1.57 9.52 -10.80
CA PRO A 93 -0.95 9.95 -12.06
C PRO A 93 0.59 9.87 -12.08
N CYS A 94 1.24 10.11 -10.94
CA CYS A 94 2.69 9.97 -10.83
C CYS A 94 3.18 8.52 -11.00
N VAL A 95 2.36 7.53 -10.62
CA VAL A 95 2.63 6.10 -10.80
C VAL A 95 2.41 5.70 -12.25
N GLU A 96 1.36 6.21 -12.90
CA GLU A 96 1.11 5.97 -14.33
C GLU A 96 2.21 6.57 -15.21
N ALA A 97 2.64 7.80 -14.89
CA ALA A 97 3.71 8.48 -15.60
C ALA A 97 5.10 7.85 -15.38
N CYS A 98 5.28 7.03 -14.35
CA CYS A 98 6.52 6.29 -14.12
C CYS A 98 6.57 5.10 -15.09
N PRO A 99 7.58 4.99 -15.98
CA PRO A 99 7.65 3.87 -16.93
C PRO A 99 7.71 2.49 -16.25
N ALA A 100 8.27 2.43 -15.05
CA ALA A 100 8.31 1.22 -14.24
C ALA A 100 7.09 1.06 -13.31
N ASN A 101 6.12 1.98 -13.31
CA ASN A 101 4.96 1.97 -12.42
C ASN A 101 5.32 1.77 -10.93
N VAL A 102 6.37 2.44 -10.46
CA VAL A 102 6.76 2.40 -9.04
C VAL A 102 5.64 3.00 -8.20
N ASP A 103 5.28 2.36 -7.09
CA ASP A 103 4.19 2.80 -6.22
C ASP A 103 4.58 4.01 -5.34
N ILE A 104 4.63 5.17 -5.99
CA ILE A 104 5.09 6.44 -5.43
C ILE A 104 4.28 6.89 -4.23
N GLN A 105 2.95 6.81 -4.31
CA GLN A 105 2.09 7.22 -3.21
C GLN A 105 2.39 6.43 -1.93
N THR A 106 2.62 5.12 -2.06
CA THR A 106 2.89 4.27 -0.90
C THR A 106 4.27 4.55 -0.31
N TYR A 107 5.35 4.57 -1.10
CA TYR A 107 6.67 4.79 -0.49
C TYR A 107 6.83 6.20 0.08
N LEU A 108 6.24 7.25 -0.54
CA LEU A 108 6.22 8.59 0.06
C LEU A 108 5.51 8.55 1.41
N ARG A 109 4.39 7.83 1.51
CA ARG A 109 3.71 7.69 2.80
C ARG A 109 4.61 7.04 3.84
N ARG A 110 5.39 6.02 3.47
CA ARG A 110 6.34 5.35 4.37
C ARG A 110 7.46 6.27 4.84
N VAL A 111 8.07 7.03 3.93
CA VAL A 111 9.08 8.00 4.32
C VAL A 111 8.47 9.05 5.24
N GLY A 112 7.28 9.59 4.94
CA GLY A 112 6.61 10.56 5.82
C GLY A 112 6.28 10.01 7.22
N ASP A 113 6.03 8.71 7.32
CA ASP A 113 5.82 7.96 8.57
C ASP A 113 7.13 7.48 9.22
N GLY A 114 8.31 7.80 8.66
CA GLY A 114 9.61 7.38 9.22
C GLY A 114 9.95 5.91 9.04
N ASN A 115 9.23 5.16 8.18
CA ASN A 115 9.48 3.75 7.92
C ASN A 115 10.23 3.57 6.60
N PHE A 116 11.53 3.89 6.61
CA PHE A 116 12.35 3.92 5.39
C PHE A 116 12.56 2.53 4.78
N GLU A 117 12.69 1.50 5.61
CA GLU A 117 12.81 0.13 5.12
C GLU A 117 11.56 -0.32 4.33
N ALA A 118 10.35 -0.07 4.85
CA ALA A 118 9.13 -0.34 4.08
C ALA A 118 9.03 0.50 2.81
N ALA A 119 9.57 1.72 2.80
CA ALA A 119 9.64 2.55 1.60
C ALA A 119 10.53 1.89 0.54
N VAL A 120 11.74 1.46 0.92
CA VAL A 120 12.70 0.81 0.01
C VAL A 120 12.17 -0.48 -0.56
N ARG A 121 11.50 -1.30 0.26
CA ARG A 121 10.84 -2.54 -0.19
C ARG A 121 9.83 -2.26 -1.30
N VAL A 122 8.97 -1.25 -1.11
CA VAL A 122 7.98 -0.83 -2.12
C VAL A 122 8.64 -0.31 -3.40
N ILE A 123 9.75 0.43 -3.29
CA ILE A 123 10.48 0.89 -4.46
C ILE A 123 11.09 -0.29 -5.23
N LYS A 124 11.75 -1.22 -4.51
CA LYS A 124 12.43 -2.41 -5.06
C LYS A 124 11.48 -3.45 -5.68
N ASP A 125 10.17 -3.36 -5.46
CA ASP A 125 9.18 -4.17 -6.20
C ASP A 125 9.19 -3.87 -7.70
N ARG A 126 9.41 -2.60 -8.05
CA ARG A 126 9.30 -2.15 -9.44
C ARG A 126 10.58 -1.48 -9.96
N ASN A 127 11.58 -1.27 -9.11
CA ASN A 127 12.86 -0.71 -9.49
C ASN A 127 14.02 -1.31 -8.67
N PRO A 128 14.87 -2.18 -9.25
CA PRO A 128 16.03 -2.76 -8.57
C PRO A 128 17.19 -1.76 -8.37
N PHE A 129 17.12 -0.58 -9.00
CA PHE A 129 18.13 0.48 -8.92
C PHE A 129 17.56 1.78 -8.33
N PRO A 130 17.01 1.78 -7.10
CA PRO A 130 16.44 2.97 -6.50
C PRO A 130 17.45 4.11 -6.33
N SER A 131 18.70 3.82 -5.99
CA SER A 131 19.77 4.80 -5.76
C SER A 131 20.30 5.37 -7.07
N VAL A 132 20.55 4.54 -8.09
CA VAL A 132 20.88 5.03 -9.45
C VAL A 132 19.76 5.90 -10.00
N CYS A 133 18.51 5.42 -9.96
CA CYS A 133 17.37 6.22 -10.43
C CYS A 133 17.15 7.47 -9.59
N GLY A 134 17.64 7.53 -8.35
CA GLY A 134 17.66 8.73 -7.51
C GLY A 134 18.64 9.81 -7.98
N ARG A 135 19.54 9.46 -8.91
CA ARG A 135 20.58 10.36 -9.44
C ARG A 135 20.37 10.72 -10.91
N VAL A 136 19.82 9.80 -11.71
CA VAL A 136 19.85 9.94 -13.18
C VAL A 136 18.47 9.92 -13.85
N CYS A 137 17.39 9.72 -13.08
CA CYS A 137 16.04 9.64 -13.65
C CYS A 137 15.47 11.03 -13.95
N PRO A 138 14.86 11.25 -15.12
CA PRO A 138 14.25 12.53 -15.52
C PRO A 138 12.89 12.81 -14.85
N HIS A 139 12.53 12.04 -13.83
CA HIS A 139 11.36 12.26 -12.96
C HIS A 139 10.04 12.69 -13.67
N PRO A 140 9.56 11.94 -14.70
CA PRO A 140 8.27 12.24 -15.35
C PRO A 140 7.08 12.16 -14.38
N CYS A 141 7.25 11.42 -13.28
CA CYS A 141 6.31 11.37 -12.18
C CYS A 141 6.08 12.72 -11.47
N GLU A 142 7.07 13.61 -11.46
CA GLU A 142 6.96 14.95 -10.87
C GLU A 142 6.21 15.90 -11.82
N ALA A 143 6.40 15.74 -13.14
CA ALA A 143 5.62 16.48 -14.13
C ALA A 143 4.12 16.15 -14.04
N ALA A 144 3.77 14.88 -13.82
CA ALA A 144 2.37 14.45 -13.63
C ALA A 144 1.81 14.70 -12.21
N CYS A 145 2.57 15.30 -11.29
CA CYS A 145 2.15 15.46 -9.90
C CYS A 145 1.01 16.48 -9.77
N ARG A 146 -0.12 16.09 -9.17
CA ARG A 146 -1.26 17.00 -8.91
C ARG A 146 -0.93 18.20 -8.02
N ARG A 147 0.18 18.13 -7.28
CA ARG A 147 0.66 19.24 -6.43
C ARG A 147 1.07 20.47 -7.25
N ASN A 148 1.38 20.32 -8.54
CA ASN A 148 1.60 21.43 -9.47
C ASN A 148 0.41 22.42 -9.54
N LEU A 149 -0.80 21.99 -9.15
CA LEU A 149 -2.00 22.83 -9.09
C LEU A 149 -2.14 23.62 -7.78
N VAL A 150 -1.23 23.41 -6.82
CA VAL A 150 -1.22 24.09 -5.50
C VAL A 150 0.00 24.99 -5.38
N ASP A 151 1.19 24.41 -5.55
CA ASP A 151 2.48 25.06 -5.46
C ASP A 151 3.49 24.41 -6.43
N GLU A 152 4.43 23.62 -5.92
CA GLU A 152 5.48 22.92 -6.68
C GLU A 152 5.30 21.41 -6.50
N PRO A 153 5.74 20.57 -7.46
CA PRO A 153 5.56 19.14 -7.36
C PRO A 153 6.25 18.60 -6.10
N VAL A 154 5.81 17.43 -5.64
CA VAL A 154 6.58 16.70 -4.62
C VAL A 154 7.92 16.33 -5.24
N ALA A 155 9.03 16.52 -4.54
CA ALA A 155 10.36 16.07 -4.95
C ALA A 155 10.49 14.54 -4.76
N ILE A 156 9.67 13.82 -5.54
CA ILE A 156 9.52 12.37 -5.56
C ILE A 156 10.88 11.68 -5.70
N ASN A 157 11.70 12.18 -6.63
CA ASN A 157 13.02 11.63 -6.90
C ASN A 157 13.96 11.78 -5.69
N TYR A 158 13.98 12.95 -5.07
CA TYR A 158 14.86 13.24 -3.92
C TYR A 158 14.48 12.39 -2.71
N VAL A 159 13.19 12.20 -2.47
CA VAL A 159 12.70 11.31 -1.39
C VAL A 159 13.06 9.85 -1.67
N LYS A 160 12.95 9.39 -2.93
CA LYS A 160 13.38 8.05 -3.34
C LYS A 160 14.88 7.86 -3.12
N ARG A 161 15.70 8.84 -3.50
CA ARG A 161 17.15 8.83 -3.30
C ARG A 161 17.49 8.73 -1.81
N PHE A 162 16.89 9.57 -0.97
CA PHE A 162 17.09 9.52 0.48
C PHE A 162 16.82 8.12 1.03
N ALA A 163 15.66 7.52 0.70
CA ALA A 163 15.32 6.19 1.20
C ALA A 163 16.31 5.11 0.70
N ALA A 164 16.74 5.19 -0.55
CA ALA A 164 17.69 4.26 -1.14
C ALA A 164 19.08 4.36 -0.48
N ASP A 165 19.60 5.59 -0.35
CA ASP A 165 20.91 5.85 0.24
C ASP A 165 20.90 5.49 1.74
N TRP A 166 19.78 5.72 2.45
CA TRP A 166 19.57 5.24 3.81
C TRP A 166 19.70 3.71 3.90
N ASP A 167 19.03 2.95 3.04
CA ASP A 167 19.10 1.48 3.05
C ASP A 167 20.52 0.99 2.74
N MET A 168 21.22 1.64 1.81
CA MET A 168 22.60 1.32 1.46
C MET A 168 23.60 1.63 2.57
N SER A 169 23.33 2.64 3.41
CA SER A 169 24.20 3.02 4.53
C SER A 169 24.14 2.06 5.72
N ARG A 170 23.15 1.14 5.73
CA ARG A 170 23.00 0.13 6.77
C ARG A 170 24.08 -0.94 6.64
N GLU A 171 24.42 -1.57 7.75
CA GLU A 171 25.28 -2.75 7.78
C GLU A 171 24.75 -3.88 6.89
N THR A 172 23.43 -4.08 6.91
CA THR A 172 22.71 -5.06 6.09
C THR A 172 21.60 -4.37 5.28
N PRO A 173 21.92 -3.86 4.07
CA PRO A 173 20.90 -3.34 3.16
C PRO A 173 19.87 -4.41 2.81
N TRP A 174 18.62 -4.01 2.62
CA TRP A 174 17.55 -4.98 2.37
C TRP A 174 17.73 -5.68 1.01
N VAL A 175 17.73 -7.01 1.04
CA VAL A 175 17.75 -7.89 -0.14
C VAL A 175 16.40 -8.61 -0.23
N PRO A 176 15.77 -8.66 -1.41
CA PRO A 176 14.53 -9.42 -1.60
C PRO A 176 14.73 -10.91 -1.36
N ARG A 177 13.73 -11.55 -0.76
CA ARG A 177 13.68 -13.01 -0.66
C ARG A 177 13.35 -13.62 -2.02
N VAL A 178 14.20 -14.51 -2.49
CA VAL A 178 14.01 -15.30 -3.72
C VAL A 178 13.03 -16.44 -3.45
N ALA A 179 12.14 -16.71 -4.41
CA ALA A 179 11.22 -17.84 -4.36
C ALA A 179 11.96 -19.19 -4.41
N ALA A 180 11.25 -20.29 -4.11
CA ALA A 180 11.83 -21.62 -4.18
C ALA A 180 12.37 -21.92 -5.60
N PRO A 181 13.50 -22.64 -5.73
CA PRO A 181 14.09 -22.93 -7.04
C PRO A 181 13.11 -23.61 -7.98
N THR A 182 12.95 -23.09 -9.20
CA THR A 182 12.07 -23.70 -10.19
C THR A 182 12.75 -24.82 -10.99
N GLY A 183 14.06 -25.00 -10.83
CA GLY A 183 14.89 -25.89 -11.65
C GLY A 183 15.05 -25.45 -13.11
N LYS A 184 14.76 -24.17 -13.42
CA LYS A 184 14.83 -23.59 -14.77
C LYS A 184 15.95 -22.57 -14.87
N ALA A 185 16.58 -22.49 -16.04
CA ALA A 185 17.75 -21.63 -16.28
C ALA A 185 17.48 -20.58 -17.36
N ILE A 186 17.87 -19.33 -17.09
CA ILE A 186 17.73 -18.18 -18.00
C ILE A 186 19.10 -17.56 -18.26
N ALA A 187 19.45 -17.37 -19.54
CA ALA A 187 20.60 -16.58 -19.94
C ALA A 187 20.19 -15.14 -20.24
N VAL A 188 20.97 -14.18 -19.75
CA VAL A 188 20.80 -12.75 -20.06
C VAL A 188 22.07 -12.26 -20.71
N VAL A 189 21.98 -11.66 -21.90
CA VAL A 189 23.13 -11.10 -22.62
C VAL A 189 23.11 -9.58 -22.48
N GLY A 190 24.08 -9.05 -21.75
CA GLY A 190 24.24 -7.63 -21.41
C GLY A 190 23.89 -7.34 -19.96
N ALA A 191 24.84 -6.79 -19.20
CA ALA A 191 24.64 -6.39 -17.80
C ALA A 191 24.35 -4.88 -17.68
N GLY A 192 23.57 -4.32 -18.61
CA GLY A 192 22.98 -2.99 -18.50
C GLY A 192 21.72 -2.97 -17.63
N PRO A 193 21.03 -1.82 -17.50
CA PRO A 193 19.86 -1.69 -16.65
C PRO A 193 18.74 -2.68 -17.01
N SER A 194 18.48 -2.91 -18.29
CA SER A 194 17.44 -3.86 -18.74
C SER A 194 17.79 -5.30 -18.39
N GLY A 195 19.03 -5.73 -18.69
CA GLY A 195 19.48 -7.09 -18.44
C GLY A 195 19.57 -7.42 -16.96
N LEU A 196 20.17 -6.53 -16.16
CA LEU A 196 20.24 -6.72 -14.71
C LEU A 196 18.85 -6.65 -14.05
N ALA A 197 17.93 -5.81 -14.54
CA ALA A 197 16.56 -5.82 -14.06
C ALA A 197 15.85 -7.14 -14.40
N ALA A 198 16.00 -7.65 -15.62
CA ALA A 198 15.47 -8.96 -15.98
C ALA A 198 16.04 -10.07 -15.09
N ALA A 199 17.34 -10.03 -14.81
CA ALA A 199 18.00 -10.98 -13.94
C ALA A 199 17.48 -10.91 -12.49
N TYR A 200 17.31 -9.70 -11.94
CA TYR A 200 16.72 -9.49 -10.63
C TYR A 200 15.32 -10.10 -10.52
N TYR A 201 14.43 -9.84 -11.48
CA TYR A 201 13.05 -10.36 -11.43
C TYR A 201 12.95 -11.85 -11.73
N ALA A 202 13.78 -12.38 -12.64
CA ALA A 202 13.84 -13.81 -12.90
C ALA A 202 14.39 -14.59 -11.70
N ALA A 203 15.44 -14.08 -11.05
CA ALA A 203 15.96 -14.66 -9.81
C ALA A 203 14.94 -14.57 -8.68
N LEU A 204 14.22 -13.45 -8.54
CA LEU A 204 13.14 -13.32 -7.56
C LEU A 204 12.07 -14.41 -7.72
N ALA A 205 11.77 -14.82 -8.95
CA ALA A 205 10.84 -15.91 -9.27
C ALA A 205 11.41 -17.33 -9.05
N GLY A 206 12.66 -17.46 -8.59
CA GLY A 206 13.32 -18.73 -8.29
C GLY A 206 14.05 -19.38 -9.48
N HIS A 207 14.20 -18.67 -10.60
CA HIS A 207 14.97 -19.17 -11.74
C HIS A 207 16.47 -19.01 -11.52
N ALA A 208 17.27 -19.96 -12.01
CA ALA A 208 18.72 -19.81 -12.08
C ALA A 208 19.06 -18.85 -13.24
N VAL A 209 19.82 -17.79 -12.97
CA VAL A 209 20.13 -16.76 -13.97
C VAL A 209 21.62 -16.58 -14.14
N THR A 210 22.07 -16.60 -15.40
CA THR A 210 23.44 -16.23 -15.79
C THR A 210 23.41 -15.02 -16.70
N VAL A 211 24.09 -13.95 -16.30
CA VAL A 211 24.27 -12.72 -17.07
C VAL A 211 25.65 -12.73 -17.72
N PHE A 212 25.70 -12.59 -19.04
CA PHE A 212 26.94 -12.47 -19.80
C PHE A 212 27.20 -11.01 -20.17
N GLU A 213 28.37 -10.50 -19.83
CA GLU A 213 28.76 -9.10 -20.05
C GLU A 213 30.06 -9.03 -20.88
N LYS A 214 30.07 -8.19 -21.91
CA LYS A 214 31.23 -7.97 -22.78
C LYS A 214 32.33 -7.20 -22.07
N GLN A 215 31.96 -6.20 -21.28
CA GLN A 215 32.89 -5.30 -20.59
C GLN A 215 33.50 -5.97 -19.35
N PRO A 216 34.60 -5.43 -18.78
CA PRO A 216 35.23 -5.98 -17.57
C PRO A 216 34.35 -5.94 -16.32
N HIS A 217 33.46 -4.94 -16.23
CA HIS A 217 32.54 -4.75 -15.11
C HIS A 217 31.11 -4.54 -15.59
N ALA A 218 30.14 -5.06 -14.82
CA ALA A 218 28.71 -4.91 -15.06
C ALA A 218 28.20 -3.48 -14.82
N GLY A 219 27.06 -3.13 -15.42
CA GLY A 219 26.40 -1.83 -15.29
C GLY A 219 26.05 -1.17 -16.62
N GLY A 220 26.60 -1.66 -17.74
CA GLY A 220 26.34 -1.13 -19.09
C GLY A 220 26.49 0.40 -19.16
N MET A 221 25.56 1.08 -19.82
CA MET A 221 25.60 2.56 -19.95
C MET A 221 25.55 3.30 -18.61
N MET A 222 25.02 2.72 -17.53
CA MET A 222 25.09 3.35 -16.20
C MET A 222 26.54 3.46 -15.71
N ARG A 223 27.40 2.50 -16.05
CA ARG A 223 28.83 2.54 -15.71
C ARG A 223 29.62 3.37 -16.72
N TYR A 224 29.49 3.05 -18.00
CA TYR A 224 30.41 3.56 -19.02
C TYR A 224 29.93 4.83 -19.73
N GLY A 225 28.64 5.17 -19.60
CA GLY A 225 28.04 6.36 -20.23
C GLY A 225 27.77 7.50 -19.26
N ILE A 226 27.46 7.22 -17.99
CA ILE A 226 27.15 8.26 -16.99
C ILE A 226 28.42 8.64 -16.21
N PRO A 227 28.79 9.92 -16.09
CA PRO A 227 30.00 10.34 -15.38
C PRO A 227 29.98 10.07 -13.86
N GLU A 228 31.16 9.95 -13.26
CA GLU A 228 31.35 9.66 -11.83
C GLU A 228 30.71 10.70 -10.89
N TYR A 229 30.73 11.98 -11.27
CA TYR A 229 30.16 13.07 -10.47
C TYR A 229 28.62 13.05 -10.39
N ARG A 230 27.94 12.34 -11.32
CA ARG A 230 26.48 12.11 -11.30
C ARG A 230 26.14 10.77 -10.70
N LEU A 231 26.85 9.72 -11.11
CA LEU A 231 26.63 8.36 -10.65
C LEU A 231 27.95 7.71 -10.23
N PRO A 232 28.28 7.75 -8.93
CA PRO A 232 29.47 7.11 -8.40
C PRO A 232 29.46 5.61 -8.68
N LYS A 233 30.60 5.05 -9.12
CA LYS A 233 30.65 3.62 -9.48
C LYS A 233 30.47 2.72 -8.28
N ALA A 234 30.99 3.12 -7.12
CA ALA A 234 30.78 2.40 -5.86
C ALA A 234 29.29 2.24 -5.52
N THR A 235 28.47 3.27 -5.77
CA THR A 235 27.02 3.23 -5.56
C THR A 235 26.37 2.21 -6.50
N LEU A 236 26.75 2.22 -7.78
CA LEU A 236 26.26 1.25 -8.76
C LEU A 236 26.70 -0.19 -8.41
N ASP A 237 27.94 -0.37 -7.98
CA ASP A 237 28.49 -1.66 -7.56
C ASP A 237 27.72 -2.24 -6.36
N ASN A 238 27.31 -1.41 -5.40
CA ASN A 238 26.49 -1.85 -4.28
C ASN A 238 25.11 -2.39 -4.72
N GLU A 239 24.42 -1.70 -5.65
CA GLU A 239 23.11 -2.17 -6.15
C GLU A 239 23.25 -3.44 -7.02
N ILE A 240 24.31 -3.55 -7.83
CA ILE A 240 24.63 -4.79 -8.55
C ILE A 240 24.94 -5.92 -7.58
N GLY A 241 25.66 -5.63 -6.49
CA GLY A 241 25.97 -6.58 -5.43
C GLY A 241 24.72 -7.17 -4.77
N VAL A 242 23.64 -6.40 -4.64
CA VAL A 242 22.34 -6.93 -4.18
C VAL A 242 21.80 -7.99 -5.13
N ILE A 243 21.89 -7.77 -6.45
CA ILE A 243 21.46 -8.74 -7.47
C ILE A 243 22.32 -10.02 -7.40
N GLN A 244 23.64 -9.88 -7.18
CA GLN A 244 24.53 -11.03 -7.00
C GLN A 244 24.22 -11.82 -5.71
N LYS A 245 23.89 -11.13 -4.61
CA LYS A 245 23.45 -11.76 -3.34
C LYS A 245 22.17 -12.58 -3.49
N MET A 246 21.35 -12.31 -4.50
CA MET A 246 20.18 -13.12 -4.85
C MET A 246 20.52 -14.42 -5.61
N GLY A 247 21.80 -14.68 -5.88
CA GLY A 247 22.29 -15.87 -6.58
C GLY A 247 22.46 -15.71 -8.10
N VAL A 248 22.30 -14.49 -8.63
CA VAL A 248 22.56 -14.22 -10.06
C VAL A 248 24.06 -14.30 -10.35
N GLN A 249 24.44 -15.12 -11.32
CA GLN A 249 25.81 -15.22 -11.78
C GLN A 249 26.08 -14.18 -12.86
N ILE A 250 27.14 -13.38 -12.71
CA ILE A 250 27.55 -12.39 -13.71
C ILE A 250 28.93 -12.76 -14.23
N VAL A 251 29.01 -13.08 -15.53
CA VAL A 251 30.23 -13.51 -16.21
C VAL A 251 30.67 -12.40 -17.16
N THR A 252 31.76 -11.72 -16.82
CA THR A 252 32.31 -10.60 -17.59
C THR A 252 33.31 -11.06 -18.66
N GLY A 253 33.66 -10.16 -19.59
CA GLY A 253 34.56 -10.47 -20.71
C GLY A 253 34.00 -11.48 -21.73
N LYS A 254 32.68 -11.63 -21.82
CA LYS A 254 32.00 -12.56 -22.75
C LYS A 254 31.11 -11.77 -23.72
N ALA A 255 31.56 -11.66 -24.96
CA ALA A 255 30.80 -11.01 -26.03
C ALA A 255 30.03 -12.03 -26.89
N LEU A 256 28.75 -11.73 -27.16
CA LEU A 256 27.95 -12.45 -28.16
C LEU A 256 28.51 -12.20 -29.56
N GLY A 257 28.64 -13.27 -30.36
CA GLY A 257 29.29 -13.24 -31.68
C GLY A 257 30.81 -13.37 -31.67
N THR A 258 31.43 -13.50 -30.51
CA THR A 258 32.89 -13.73 -30.39
C THR A 258 33.21 -14.87 -29.43
N ASN A 259 32.69 -14.78 -28.20
CA ASN A 259 32.92 -15.78 -27.16
C ASN A 259 31.70 -16.69 -26.93
N LEU A 260 30.53 -16.24 -27.36
CA LEU A 260 29.24 -16.89 -27.19
C LEU A 260 28.52 -16.89 -28.55
N SER A 261 27.79 -17.96 -28.85
CA SER A 261 26.80 -18.00 -29.92
C SER A 261 25.39 -18.00 -29.33
N LEU A 262 24.43 -17.42 -30.04
CA LEU A 262 23.03 -17.40 -29.62
C LEU A 262 22.39 -18.78 -29.74
N GLU A 263 22.80 -19.57 -30.72
CA GLU A 263 22.42 -20.98 -30.87
C GLU A 263 22.80 -21.82 -29.63
N ASP A 264 24.04 -21.71 -29.14
CA ASP A 264 24.46 -22.43 -27.93
C ASP A 264 23.64 -22.00 -26.70
N LEU A 265 23.40 -20.69 -26.54
CA LEU A 265 22.58 -20.17 -25.45
C LEU A 265 21.12 -20.67 -25.53
N GLN A 266 20.54 -20.75 -26.74
CA GLN A 266 19.18 -21.26 -26.94
C GLN A 266 19.06 -22.75 -26.61
N ARG A 267 20.12 -23.52 -26.88
CA ARG A 267 20.22 -24.95 -26.56
C ARG A 267 20.36 -25.18 -25.06
N ASP A 268 21.26 -24.43 -24.42
CA ASP A 268 21.72 -24.72 -23.06
C ASP A 268 20.81 -24.09 -21.98
N PHE A 269 19.96 -23.12 -22.33
CA PHE A 269 19.04 -22.45 -21.41
C PHE A 269 17.56 -22.64 -21.81
N ASP A 270 16.65 -22.49 -20.83
CA ASP A 270 15.21 -22.57 -21.07
C ASP A 270 14.68 -21.30 -21.77
N ALA A 271 15.30 -20.14 -21.51
CA ALA A 271 15.08 -18.88 -22.23
C ALA A 271 16.34 -18.01 -22.27
N VAL A 272 16.44 -17.16 -23.29
CA VAL A 272 17.53 -16.20 -23.49
C VAL A 272 16.96 -14.80 -23.65
N TYR A 273 17.51 -13.83 -22.93
CA TYR A 273 17.16 -12.42 -23.02
C TYR A 273 18.31 -11.58 -23.58
N LEU A 274 18.07 -10.92 -24.70
CA LEU A 274 19.00 -9.99 -25.34
C LEU A 274 18.76 -8.57 -24.81
N ALA A 275 19.73 -8.07 -24.04
CA ALA A 275 19.78 -6.72 -23.46
C ALA A 275 21.10 -6.02 -23.80
N ILE A 276 21.53 -6.15 -25.05
CA ILE A 276 22.86 -5.72 -25.54
C ILE A 276 23.04 -4.19 -25.59
N GLY A 277 21.94 -3.43 -25.58
CA GLY A 277 21.93 -1.96 -25.63
C GLY A 277 22.39 -1.36 -26.96
N SER A 278 22.48 -0.03 -27.02
CA SER A 278 22.84 0.73 -28.24
C SER A 278 24.22 1.38 -28.12
N TRP A 279 25.28 0.58 -28.28
CA TRP A 279 26.68 1.03 -28.07
C TRP A 279 27.32 1.74 -29.26
N ARG A 280 26.73 1.66 -30.47
CA ARG A 280 27.34 2.22 -31.67
C ARG A 280 27.02 3.72 -31.75
N ALA A 281 28.03 4.57 -31.61
CA ALA A 281 27.85 6.01 -31.74
C ALA A 281 27.52 6.40 -33.20
N THR A 282 26.67 7.41 -33.37
CA THR A 282 26.33 7.95 -34.70
C THR A 282 27.36 8.99 -35.12
N PRO A 283 28.06 8.83 -36.27
CA PRO A 283 29.01 9.81 -36.76
C PRO A 283 28.29 11.09 -37.22
N LEU A 284 29.00 12.23 -37.21
CA LEU A 284 28.45 13.53 -37.62
C LEU A 284 28.01 13.53 -39.11
N ARG A 285 28.62 12.67 -39.94
CA ARG A 285 28.38 12.57 -41.39
C ARG A 285 28.69 13.87 -42.11
N ILE A 286 29.80 14.49 -41.72
CA ILE A 286 30.35 15.70 -42.34
C ILE A 286 31.80 15.43 -42.72
N ASP A 287 32.30 16.13 -43.73
CA ASP A 287 33.69 16.00 -44.15
C ASP A 287 34.63 16.34 -42.97
N GLY A 288 35.61 15.46 -42.70
CA GLY A 288 36.58 15.62 -41.61
C GLY A 288 36.13 15.08 -40.24
N ASP A 289 35.01 14.36 -40.14
CA ASP A 289 34.55 13.74 -38.88
C ASP A 289 35.37 12.53 -38.41
N ASN A 290 36.38 12.12 -39.19
CA ASN A 290 37.35 11.07 -38.90
C ASN A 290 38.76 11.59 -38.57
N LEU A 291 38.95 12.91 -38.46
CA LEU A 291 40.24 13.51 -38.10
C LEU A 291 40.65 13.16 -36.67
N ASP A 292 41.95 13.07 -36.42
CA ASP A 292 42.50 12.81 -35.08
C ASP A 292 42.11 13.92 -34.09
N GLY A 293 41.64 13.55 -32.91
CA GLY A 293 41.05 14.46 -31.91
C GLY A 293 39.59 14.85 -32.18
N VAL A 294 38.91 14.23 -33.16
CA VAL A 294 37.46 14.21 -33.26
C VAL A 294 36.94 12.93 -32.61
N TRP A 295 36.20 13.08 -31.52
CA TRP A 295 35.69 11.98 -30.72
C TRP A 295 34.18 11.81 -30.87
N MET A 296 33.69 10.59 -30.71
CA MET A 296 32.27 10.34 -30.54
C MET A 296 31.90 10.37 -29.06
N GLY A 297 30.77 10.96 -28.69
CA GLY A 297 30.42 11.25 -27.29
C GLY A 297 30.48 10.05 -26.35
N ILE A 298 29.86 8.91 -26.71
CA ILE A 298 29.92 7.69 -25.88
C ILE A 298 31.35 7.17 -25.77
N GLN A 299 32.09 7.16 -26.87
CA GLN A 299 33.45 6.64 -26.89
C GLN A 299 34.36 7.51 -26.01
N TYR A 300 34.19 8.83 -26.06
CA TYR A 300 34.86 9.77 -25.18
C TYR A 300 34.57 9.46 -23.69
N LEU A 301 33.29 9.35 -23.31
CA LEU A 301 32.90 9.07 -21.93
C LEU A 301 33.40 7.70 -21.46
N GLU A 302 33.29 6.66 -22.31
CA GLU A 302 33.79 5.32 -22.01
C GLU A 302 35.31 5.33 -21.76
N ARG A 303 36.07 6.05 -22.58
CA ARG A 303 37.53 6.19 -22.47
C ARG A 303 37.93 6.90 -21.18
N VAL A 304 37.26 8.00 -20.85
CA VAL A 304 37.47 8.73 -19.59
C VAL A 304 37.18 7.83 -18.39
N VAL A 305 36.09 7.06 -18.41
CA VAL A 305 35.76 6.10 -17.34
C VAL A 305 36.81 4.99 -17.23
N LYS A 306 37.44 4.59 -18.34
CA LYS A 306 38.54 3.61 -18.36
C LYS A 306 39.88 4.19 -17.88
N GLY A 307 39.94 5.48 -17.56
CA GLY A 307 41.13 6.16 -17.03
C GLY A 307 42.02 6.80 -18.10
N ASP A 308 41.56 6.85 -19.35
CA ASP A 308 42.34 7.47 -20.44
C ASP A 308 42.37 9.00 -20.24
N THR A 309 43.57 9.59 -20.31
CA THR A 309 43.74 11.05 -20.29
C THR A 309 43.70 11.57 -21.72
N ILE A 310 42.69 12.37 -22.05
CA ILE A 310 42.49 12.93 -23.39
C ILE A 310 42.88 14.42 -23.35
N PRO A 311 43.82 14.89 -24.19
CA PRO A 311 44.16 16.31 -24.26
C PRO A 311 43.00 17.09 -24.89
N LEU A 312 42.42 18.02 -24.15
CA LEU A 312 41.18 18.69 -24.53
C LEU A 312 41.37 20.09 -25.13
N GLY A 313 42.19 20.95 -24.50
CA GLY A 313 42.37 22.35 -24.90
C GLY A 313 41.02 23.09 -25.00
N ARG A 314 40.80 23.81 -26.09
CA ARG A 314 39.48 24.34 -26.49
C ARG A 314 38.63 23.23 -27.06
N THR A 315 37.53 22.90 -26.39
CA THR A 315 36.67 21.77 -26.75
C THR A 315 35.33 22.25 -27.28
N VAL A 316 34.91 21.71 -28.43
CA VAL A 316 33.56 21.92 -28.97
C VAL A 316 32.78 20.61 -28.92
N VAL A 317 31.59 20.62 -28.31
CA VAL A 317 30.69 19.47 -28.25
C VAL A 317 29.49 19.73 -29.15
N VAL A 318 29.22 18.83 -30.10
CA VAL A 318 28.07 18.92 -31.01
C VAL A 318 26.97 17.97 -30.55
N GLY A 319 25.81 18.51 -30.17
CA GLY A 319 24.68 17.71 -29.72
C GLY A 319 23.77 18.49 -28.78
N GLY A 320 22.65 17.88 -28.37
CA GLY A 320 21.72 18.52 -27.43
C GLY A 320 21.03 17.59 -26.43
N GLY A 321 21.36 16.30 -26.43
CA GLY A 321 20.85 15.34 -25.44
C GLY A 321 21.74 15.26 -24.20
N ASN A 322 21.32 14.47 -23.21
CA ASN A 322 22.06 14.29 -21.95
C ASN A 322 23.52 13.85 -22.17
N THR A 323 23.81 13.01 -23.17
CA THR A 323 25.19 12.64 -23.53
C THR A 323 26.05 13.85 -23.88
N ALA A 324 25.50 14.86 -24.58
CA ALA A 324 26.24 16.07 -24.92
C ALA A 324 26.55 16.89 -23.66
N ILE A 325 25.58 17.03 -22.76
CA ILE A 325 25.78 17.70 -21.46
C ILE A 325 26.85 16.96 -20.63
N ASP A 326 26.74 15.65 -20.50
CA ASP A 326 27.72 14.83 -19.78
C ASP A 326 29.13 14.97 -20.40
N CYS A 327 29.26 15.01 -21.74
CA CYS A 327 30.53 15.27 -22.41
C CYS A 327 31.09 16.66 -22.05
N THR A 328 30.27 17.71 -22.10
CA THR A 328 30.73 19.09 -21.80
C THR A 328 31.22 19.24 -20.36
N ARG A 329 30.44 18.77 -19.39
CA ARG A 329 30.74 18.85 -17.96
C ARG A 329 31.93 17.97 -17.57
N THR A 330 32.09 16.82 -18.24
CA THR A 330 33.26 15.95 -18.10
C THR A 330 34.51 16.59 -18.69
N ALA A 331 34.40 17.27 -19.83
CA ALA A 331 35.53 17.97 -20.44
C ALA A 331 36.07 19.10 -19.54
N LEU A 332 35.18 19.88 -18.91
CA LEU A 332 35.58 20.89 -17.92
C LEU A 332 36.37 20.28 -16.75
N ARG A 333 35.88 19.17 -16.20
CA ARG A 333 36.54 18.45 -15.08
C ARG A 333 37.90 17.86 -15.45
N ASN A 334 38.08 17.51 -16.71
CA ASN A 334 39.35 17.04 -17.27
C ASN A 334 40.27 18.18 -17.75
N GLY A 335 39.97 19.43 -17.38
CA GLY A 335 40.88 20.56 -17.59
C GLY A 335 40.78 21.22 -18.97
N ALA A 336 39.66 21.08 -19.68
CA ALA A 336 39.41 21.89 -20.87
C ALA A 336 39.46 23.40 -20.52
N GLU A 337 40.18 24.19 -21.32
CA GLU A 337 40.33 25.64 -21.09
C GLU A 337 39.00 26.38 -21.32
N LYS A 338 38.25 25.92 -22.33
CA LYS A 338 36.95 26.45 -22.72
C LYS A 338 36.14 25.32 -23.37
N VAL A 339 34.86 25.22 -23.02
CA VAL A 339 33.93 24.25 -23.59
C VAL A 339 32.74 24.99 -24.20
N THR A 340 32.50 24.76 -25.48
CA THR A 340 31.34 25.31 -26.20
C THR A 340 30.45 24.16 -26.69
N LEU A 341 29.16 24.20 -26.37
CA LEU A 341 28.16 23.27 -26.85
C LEU A 341 27.44 23.86 -28.06
N VAL A 342 27.48 23.17 -29.20
CA VAL A 342 26.83 23.57 -30.45
C VAL A 342 25.56 22.74 -30.64
N TYR A 343 24.41 23.42 -30.73
CA TYR A 343 23.13 22.79 -30.95
C TYR A 343 22.32 23.47 -32.06
N ARG A 344 21.75 22.65 -32.96
CA ARG A 344 21.08 23.12 -34.17
C ARG A 344 19.68 23.72 -33.95
N ARG A 345 19.11 23.64 -32.74
CA ARG A 345 17.80 24.24 -32.39
C ARG A 345 17.95 25.19 -31.19
N SER A 346 16.84 25.68 -30.65
CA SER A 346 16.86 26.51 -29.44
C SER A 346 16.96 25.65 -28.17
N ARG A 347 17.08 26.34 -27.02
CA ARG A 347 17.11 25.71 -25.68
C ARG A 347 15.87 24.85 -25.43
N ASP A 348 14.68 25.32 -25.83
CA ASP A 348 13.42 24.65 -25.52
C ASP A 348 13.22 23.33 -26.28
N GLU A 349 13.90 23.13 -27.40
CA GLU A 349 13.88 21.85 -28.13
C GLU A 349 15.01 20.89 -27.76
N MET A 350 15.89 21.24 -26.81
CA MET A 350 16.94 20.35 -26.34
C MET A 350 16.35 19.09 -25.71
N PRO A 351 16.79 17.88 -26.11
CA PRO A 351 16.39 16.64 -25.44
C PRO A 351 16.99 16.42 -24.05
N ALA A 352 17.98 17.21 -23.64
CA ALA A 352 18.55 17.13 -22.30
C ALA A 352 17.58 17.71 -21.25
N GLU A 353 17.71 17.24 -20.01
CA GLU A 353 16.84 17.72 -18.94
C GLU A 353 17.12 19.20 -18.61
N PRO A 354 16.09 20.05 -18.40
CA PRO A 354 16.29 21.48 -18.16
C PRO A 354 17.26 21.80 -17.03
N TYR A 355 17.20 21.07 -15.92
CA TYR A 355 18.09 21.27 -14.78
C TYR A 355 19.54 20.88 -15.08
N GLU A 356 19.79 19.91 -15.98
CA GLU A 356 21.15 19.54 -16.40
C GLU A 356 21.75 20.60 -17.32
N ILE A 357 20.92 21.25 -18.14
CA ILE A 357 21.34 22.39 -18.98
C ILE A 357 21.76 23.56 -18.08
N GLU A 358 20.93 23.91 -17.09
CA GLU A 358 21.22 24.98 -16.12
C GLU A 358 22.50 24.71 -15.33
N GLU A 359 22.71 23.46 -14.90
CA GLU A 359 23.93 23.06 -14.20
C GLU A 359 25.19 23.14 -15.08
N ALA A 360 25.09 22.84 -16.37
CA ALA A 360 26.20 23.02 -17.31
C ALA A 360 26.52 24.51 -17.54
N GLU A 361 25.50 25.36 -17.64
CA GLU A 361 25.65 26.82 -17.76
C GLU A 361 26.30 27.41 -16.50
N HIS A 362 25.87 26.98 -15.30
CA HIS A 362 26.47 27.38 -14.02
C HIS A 362 27.95 26.95 -13.89
N GLU A 363 28.33 25.82 -14.51
CA GLU A 363 29.73 25.36 -14.56
C GLU A 363 30.58 26.10 -15.60
N GLY A 364 29.98 27.00 -16.40
CA GLY A 364 30.68 27.85 -17.36
C GLY A 364 30.74 27.31 -18.79
N VAL A 365 29.87 26.35 -19.15
CA VAL A 365 29.73 25.88 -20.54
C VAL A 365 29.09 26.97 -21.40
N GLU A 366 29.72 27.32 -22.51
CA GLU A 366 29.15 28.27 -23.48
C GLU A 366 28.14 27.55 -24.38
N MET A 367 26.86 27.94 -24.30
CA MET A 367 25.80 27.36 -25.13
C MET A 367 25.63 28.14 -26.43
N MET A 368 25.87 27.49 -27.57
CA MET A 368 25.69 28.05 -28.91
C MET A 368 24.52 27.36 -29.61
N TYR A 369 23.34 27.93 -29.42
CA TYR A 369 22.10 27.49 -30.05
C TYR A 369 22.01 27.89 -31.53
N LEU A 370 21.01 27.34 -32.22
CA LEU A 370 20.70 27.66 -33.62
C LEU A 370 21.93 27.61 -34.53
N THR A 371 22.76 26.60 -34.33
CA THR A 371 24.04 26.45 -35.01
C THR A 371 24.25 24.98 -35.37
N ALA A 372 24.51 24.68 -36.64
CA ALA A 372 24.81 23.32 -37.07
C ALA A 372 26.15 23.24 -37.79
N PRO A 373 26.95 22.19 -37.55
CA PRO A 373 28.21 21.98 -38.23
C PRO A 373 28.00 21.46 -39.66
N THR A 374 28.89 21.88 -40.57
CA THR A 374 28.86 21.50 -41.99
C THR A 374 30.10 20.72 -42.44
N LYS A 375 31.28 21.05 -41.93
CA LYS A 375 32.55 20.36 -42.19
C LYS A 375 33.60 20.67 -41.13
N ILE A 376 34.63 19.83 -41.02
CA ILE A 376 35.79 20.02 -40.15
C ILE A 376 37.06 20.06 -41.01
N THR A 377 37.87 21.10 -40.85
CA THR A 377 39.17 21.23 -41.54
C THR A 377 40.29 21.46 -40.54
N LEU A 378 41.54 21.27 -40.97
CA LEU A 378 42.72 21.69 -40.19
C LEU A 378 43.10 23.12 -40.58
N GLY A 379 43.27 23.97 -39.57
CA GLY A 379 43.76 25.33 -39.71
C GLY A 379 45.28 25.38 -39.91
N PRO A 380 45.83 26.57 -40.25
CA PRO A 380 47.27 26.76 -40.49
C PRO A 380 48.15 26.48 -39.26
N ASP A 381 47.58 26.59 -38.06
CA ASP A 381 48.22 26.35 -36.76
C ASP A 381 48.08 24.90 -36.27
N GLY A 382 47.47 24.02 -37.08
CA GLY A 382 47.19 22.63 -36.75
C GLY A 382 45.93 22.40 -35.90
N ARG A 383 45.20 23.46 -35.52
CA ARG A 383 43.92 23.33 -34.80
C ARG A 383 42.78 22.95 -35.74
N LYS A 384 41.73 22.36 -35.18
CA LYS A 384 40.55 21.98 -35.94
C LYS A 384 39.64 23.20 -36.09
N GLN A 385 39.10 23.35 -37.28
CA GLN A 385 38.16 24.40 -37.64
C GLN A 385 36.82 23.74 -37.93
N LEU A 386 35.85 23.91 -37.01
CA LEU A 386 34.48 23.47 -37.20
C LEU A 386 33.73 24.56 -37.97
N HIS A 387 33.39 24.29 -39.23
CA HIS A 387 32.58 25.19 -40.04
C HIS A 387 31.12 24.99 -39.65
N CYS A 388 30.43 26.09 -39.38
CA CYS A 388 29.06 26.11 -38.91
C CYS A 388 28.19 27.05 -39.74
N LEU A 389 26.90 26.72 -39.82
CA LEU A 389 25.85 27.58 -40.34
C LEU A 389 24.92 28.00 -39.21
N ARG A 390 24.40 29.23 -39.28
CA ARG A 390 23.27 29.63 -38.43
C ARG A 390 21.99 28.95 -38.90
N MET A 391 21.13 28.67 -37.95
CA MET A 391 19.85 28.02 -38.14
C MET A 391 18.73 28.95 -37.69
N GLU A 392 17.55 28.82 -38.28
CA GLU A 392 16.30 29.35 -37.77
C GLU A 392 15.30 28.22 -37.53
N LEU A 393 14.28 28.49 -36.71
CA LEU A 393 13.26 27.48 -36.41
C LEU A 393 12.12 27.56 -37.43
N GLY A 394 12.02 26.56 -38.29
CA GLY A 394 10.87 26.35 -39.16
C GLY A 394 9.71 25.65 -38.43
N GLU A 395 8.79 25.11 -39.23
CA GLU A 395 7.59 24.44 -38.73
C GLU A 395 7.91 23.22 -37.82
N PRO A 396 7.05 22.94 -36.82
CA PRO A 396 7.11 21.72 -36.02
C PRO A 396 7.10 20.45 -36.89
N ASP A 397 7.95 19.49 -36.53
CA ASP A 397 7.86 18.14 -37.05
C ASP A 397 6.72 17.34 -36.40
N ARG A 398 6.53 16.07 -36.80
CA ARG A 398 5.49 15.19 -36.24
C ARG A 398 5.63 14.92 -34.74
N SER A 399 6.81 15.20 -34.16
CA SER A 399 7.06 15.12 -32.71
C SER A 399 6.78 16.44 -31.98
N GLY A 400 6.30 17.47 -32.69
CA GLY A 400 6.06 18.81 -32.15
C GLY A 400 7.32 19.68 -32.06
N ARG A 401 8.50 19.14 -32.39
CA ARG A 401 9.77 19.89 -32.33
C ARG A 401 9.98 20.68 -33.61
N ARG A 402 10.32 21.96 -33.49
CA ARG A 402 10.60 22.82 -34.65
C ARG A 402 11.79 22.31 -35.46
N ARG A 403 11.65 22.33 -36.79
CA ARG A 403 12.71 21.91 -37.71
C ARG A 403 13.77 23.00 -37.80
N PRO A 404 15.07 22.67 -37.71
CA PRO A 404 16.12 23.64 -37.99
C PRO A 404 16.22 23.87 -39.51
N VAL A 405 16.21 25.13 -39.93
CA VAL A 405 16.35 25.56 -41.32
C VAL A 405 17.65 26.38 -41.45
N PRO A 406 18.56 26.04 -42.39
CA PRO A 406 19.79 26.81 -42.58
C PRO A 406 19.51 28.23 -43.04
N VAL A 407 20.23 29.20 -42.46
CA VAL A 407 20.24 30.59 -42.93
C VAL A 407 21.35 30.74 -43.97
N GLU A 408 21.00 30.97 -45.24
CA GLU A 408 21.98 31.10 -46.33
C GLU A 408 22.95 32.28 -46.11
N GLY A 409 24.24 32.08 -46.40
CA GLY A 409 25.27 33.11 -46.27
C GLY A 409 25.71 33.40 -44.82
N SER A 410 25.32 32.56 -43.86
CA SER A 410 25.63 32.73 -42.43
C SER A 410 26.83 31.90 -41.94
N ASP A 411 27.68 31.43 -42.85
CA ASP A 411 28.82 30.57 -42.56
C ASP A 411 29.85 31.24 -41.65
N PHE A 412 30.29 30.51 -40.61
CA PHE A 412 31.37 30.94 -39.73
C PHE A 412 32.16 29.74 -39.22
N VAL A 413 33.31 30.00 -38.61
CA VAL A 413 34.25 28.96 -38.15
C VAL A 413 34.46 29.07 -36.65
N ILE A 414 34.45 27.92 -35.96
CA ILE A 414 34.81 27.78 -34.56
C ILE A 414 36.12 26.99 -34.48
N GLU A 415 37.14 27.58 -33.87
CA GLU A 415 38.43 26.90 -33.65
C GLU A 415 38.39 26.05 -32.37
N ALA A 416 38.86 24.81 -32.48
CA ALA A 416 38.90 23.85 -31.39
C ALA A 416 40.15 22.95 -31.47
N ASP A 417 40.69 22.58 -30.31
CA ASP A 417 41.70 21.54 -30.22
C ASP A 417 41.04 20.15 -30.23
N THR A 418 39.83 20.03 -29.66
CA THR A 418 39.04 18.80 -29.59
C THR A 418 37.59 19.04 -30.03
N ILE A 419 37.04 18.13 -30.83
CA ILE A 419 35.62 18.14 -31.21
C ILE A 419 34.97 16.84 -30.76
N ILE A 420 33.82 16.91 -30.09
CA ILE A 420 33.08 15.73 -29.62
C ILE A 420 31.69 15.69 -30.25
N GLY A 421 31.44 14.71 -31.12
CA GLY A 421 30.13 14.47 -31.74
C GLY A 421 29.23 13.61 -30.85
N ALA A 422 28.20 14.20 -30.24
CA ALA A 422 27.23 13.55 -29.35
C ALA A 422 25.81 13.62 -29.92
N ILE A 423 25.62 13.13 -31.16
CA ILE A 423 24.36 13.29 -31.91
C ILE A 423 23.44 12.07 -31.92
N GLY A 424 23.83 10.95 -31.32
CA GLY A 424 22.98 9.76 -31.21
C GLY A 424 23.75 8.45 -31.06
N GLN A 425 22.99 7.38 -30.86
CA GLN A 425 23.48 6.01 -30.68
C GLN A 425 22.57 5.05 -31.44
N SER A 426 23.11 3.91 -31.86
CA SER A 426 22.38 2.83 -32.52
C SER A 426 22.83 1.47 -31.98
N THR A 427 22.02 0.44 -32.23
CA THR A 427 22.33 -0.94 -31.85
C THR A 427 23.34 -1.55 -32.81
N ASP A 428 24.27 -2.35 -32.28
CA ASP A 428 25.14 -3.19 -33.10
C ASP A 428 24.53 -4.59 -33.18
N THR A 429 23.99 -4.94 -34.34
CA THR A 429 23.38 -6.25 -34.62
C THR A 429 24.18 -7.06 -35.65
N GLY A 430 25.39 -6.61 -36.00
CA GLY A 430 26.19 -7.21 -37.08
C GLY A 430 26.57 -8.67 -36.82
N PHE A 431 26.62 -9.09 -35.55
CA PHE A 431 26.93 -10.46 -35.18
C PHE A 431 25.77 -11.44 -35.42
N LEU A 432 24.52 -10.99 -35.50
CA LEU A 432 23.35 -11.86 -35.71
C LEU A 432 23.29 -12.44 -37.13
N TYR A 433 23.99 -11.82 -38.09
CA TYR A 433 23.98 -12.28 -39.49
C TYR A 433 24.60 -13.68 -39.68
N ASN A 434 25.46 -14.12 -38.77
CA ASN A 434 26.18 -15.41 -38.84
C ASN A 434 25.74 -16.39 -37.73
N ASP A 435 24.57 -16.16 -37.12
CA ASP A 435 24.04 -16.93 -35.98
C ASP A 435 22.55 -17.25 -36.23
N LEU A 436 21.70 -17.31 -35.20
CA LEU A 436 20.25 -17.47 -35.36
C LEU A 436 19.58 -16.28 -36.10
N PRO A 437 18.58 -16.53 -36.97
CA PRO A 437 17.96 -15.51 -37.81
C PRO A 437 16.92 -14.64 -37.07
N VAL A 438 17.38 -13.93 -36.03
CA VAL A 438 16.57 -12.96 -35.29
C VAL A 438 16.19 -11.79 -36.20
N ARG A 439 14.89 -11.55 -36.36
CA ARG A 439 14.36 -10.47 -37.21
C ARG A 439 14.73 -9.10 -36.65
N LEU A 440 15.19 -8.22 -37.52
CA LEU A 440 15.45 -6.81 -37.21
C LEU A 440 14.32 -5.93 -37.76
N ASN A 441 14.07 -4.80 -37.09
CA ASN A 441 13.15 -3.80 -37.58
C ASN A 441 13.82 -2.91 -38.64
N LYS A 442 13.07 -1.95 -39.21
CA LYS A 442 13.57 -1.04 -40.25
C LYS A 442 14.75 -0.13 -39.83
N TRP A 443 15.02 -0.02 -38.54
CA TRP A 443 16.09 0.79 -37.97
C TRP A 443 17.35 -0.03 -37.64
N GLY A 444 17.29 -1.35 -37.81
CA GLY A 444 18.39 -2.26 -37.50
C GLY A 444 18.42 -2.74 -36.04
N ASP A 445 17.40 -2.39 -35.24
CA ASP A 445 17.21 -2.89 -33.88
C ASP A 445 16.46 -4.23 -33.89
N ILE A 446 16.52 -4.98 -32.79
CA ILE A 446 15.87 -6.29 -32.67
C ILE A 446 14.35 -6.11 -32.66
N ASP A 447 13.65 -6.82 -33.53
CA ASP A 447 12.19 -6.79 -33.60
C ASP A 447 11.58 -7.80 -32.61
N VAL A 448 10.60 -7.34 -31.83
CA VAL A 448 9.89 -8.17 -30.85
C VAL A 448 8.40 -7.91 -30.89
N ASP A 449 7.62 -8.91 -30.49
CA ASP A 449 6.22 -8.69 -30.16
C ASP A 449 6.12 -7.83 -28.89
N GLY A 450 5.52 -6.65 -29.03
CA GLY A 450 5.46 -5.65 -27.98
C GLY A 450 4.63 -6.05 -26.75
N ARG A 451 3.83 -7.13 -26.79
CA ARG A 451 3.06 -7.64 -25.64
C ARG A 451 3.82 -8.74 -24.89
N THR A 452 4.53 -9.58 -25.63
CA THR A 452 5.20 -10.78 -25.11
C THR A 452 6.72 -10.64 -24.98
N MET A 453 7.32 -9.57 -25.53
CA MET A 453 8.77 -9.33 -25.59
C MET A 453 9.55 -10.39 -26.38
N LYS A 454 8.86 -11.31 -27.06
CA LYS A 454 9.45 -12.42 -27.80
C LYS A 454 9.94 -11.94 -29.17
N SER A 455 11.12 -12.39 -29.56
CA SER A 455 11.66 -12.15 -30.91
C SER A 455 11.04 -13.12 -31.95
N SER A 456 11.56 -13.13 -33.18
CA SER A 456 11.19 -14.13 -34.19
C SER A 456 11.59 -15.56 -33.80
N GLU A 457 12.60 -15.73 -32.95
CA GLU A 457 13.15 -17.02 -32.58
C GLU A 457 12.54 -17.61 -31.30
N THR A 458 12.43 -18.94 -31.27
CA THR A 458 11.86 -19.64 -30.12
C THR A 458 12.79 -19.53 -28.91
N LYS A 459 12.25 -19.34 -27.70
CA LYS A 459 13.00 -19.05 -26.46
C LYS A 459 13.80 -17.73 -26.42
N ILE A 460 13.86 -16.94 -27.50
CA ILE A 460 14.64 -15.70 -27.55
C ILE A 460 13.75 -14.48 -27.32
N PHE A 461 14.10 -13.69 -26.33
CA PHE A 461 13.44 -12.44 -25.93
C PHE A 461 14.42 -11.28 -26.06
N ALA A 462 13.93 -10.06 -26.25
CA ALA A 462 14.79 -8.88 -26.26
C ALA A 462 14.10 -7.65 -25.65
N GLY A 463 14.88 -6.70 -25.15
CA GLY A 463 14.35 -5.45 -24.62
C GLY A 463 15.42 -4.46 -24.15
N GLY A 464 14.96 -3.29 -23.72
CA GLY A 464 15.83 -2.13 -23.50
C GLY A 464 16.24 -1.49 -24.82
N ASP A 465 17.37 -0.78 -24.81
CA ASP A 465 17.75 0.09 -25.92
C ASP A 465 17.94 -0.64 -27.26
N CYS A 466 18.28 -1.94 -27.24
CA CYS A 466 18.42 -2.74 -28.46
C CYS A 466 17.10 -3.09 -29.16
N VAL A 467 15.96 -2.66 -28.61
CA VAL A 467 14.62 -2.78 -29.21
C VAL A 467 14.01 -1.40 -29.48
N THR A 468 14.16 -0.47 -28.53
CA THR A 468 13.51 0.85 -28.58
C THR A 468 14.40 1.97 -29.12
N GLY A 469 15.70 1.73 -29.25
CA GLY A 469 16.73 2.77 -29.29
C GLY A 469 17.01 3.35 -27.89
N PRO A 470 17.94 4.32 -27.78
CA PRO A 470 18.39 4.87 -26.50
C PRO A 470 17.23 5.38 -25.63
N ALA A 471 17.09 4.82 -24.44
CA ALA A 471 16.03 5.15 -23.49
C ALA A 471 16.60 5.54 -22.12
N THR A 472 15.72 5.92 -21.20
CA THR A 472 16.10 6.23 -19.81
C THR A 472 16.30 4.94 -19.00
N VAL A 473 17.09 5.00 -17.93
CA VAL A 473 17.33 3.84 -17.03
C VAL A 473 16.03 3.22 -16.53
N ILE A 474 15.03 4.04 -16.17
CA ILE A 474 13.76 3.55 -15.65
C ILE A 474 12.89 2.86 -16.72
N GLN A 475 13.00 3.25 -18.00
CA GLN A 475 12.37 2.54 -19.11
C GLN A 475 13.03 1.19 -19.36
N ALA A 476 14.37 1.13 -19.30
CA ALA A 476 15.11 -0.12 -19.40
C ALA A 476 14.74 -1.09 -18.25
N VAL A 477 14.61 -0.59 -17.02
CA VAL A 477 14.12 -1.38 -15.88
C VAL A 477 12.72 -1.96 -16.15
N ALA A 478 11.81 -1.14 -16.70
CA ALA A 478 10.47 -1.59 -17.05
C ALA A 478 10.48 -2.69 -18.12
N ALA A 479 11.31 -2.54 -19.16
CA ALA A 479 11.49 -3.54 -20.21
C ALA A 479 12.04 -4.86 -19.66
N GLY A 480 13.08 -4.81 -18.82
CA GLY A 480 13.66 -5.97 -18.17
C GLY A 480 12.66 -6.73 -17.30
N ARG A 481 11.84 -6.01 -16.52
CA ARG A 481 10.76 -6.62 -15.73
C ARG A 481 9.74 -7.35 -16.59
N ARG A 482 9.27 -6.69 -17.65
CA ARG A 482 8.28 -7.28 -18.57
C ARG A 482 8.83 -8.53 -19.25
N ALA A 483 10.10 -8.49 -19.65
CA ALA A 483 10.78 -9.65 -20.23
C ALA A 483 10.93 -10.80 -19.23
N ALA A 484 11.30 -10.53 -17.98
CA ALA A 484 11.40 -11.57 -16.94
C ALA A 484 10.08 -12.29 -16.68
N VAL A 485 8.96 -11.54 -16.60
CA VAL A 485 7.62 -12.13 -16.46
C VAL A 485 7.26 -12.98 -17.68
N ALA A 486 7.47 -12.45 -18.90
CA ALA A 486 7.17 -13.17 -20.13
C ALA A 486 8.01 -14.46 -20.29
N MET A 487 9.30 -14.42 -19.95
CA MET A 487 10.16 -15.60 -19.93
C MET A 487 9.68 -16.63 -18.90
N GLY A 488 9.33 -16.18 -17.68
CA GLY A 488 8.80 -17.06 -16.64
C GLY A 488 7.52 -17.77 -17.07
N ASP A 489 6.55 -17.05 -17.64
CA ASP A 489 5.32 -17.64 -18.18
C ASP A 489 5.61 -18.64 -19.29
N PHE A 490 6.47 -18.27 -20.25
CA PHE A 490 6.85 -19.15 -21.35
C PHE A 490 7.49 -20.46 -20.86
N ILE A 491 8.46 -20.39 -19.93
CA ILE A 491 9.18 -21.57 -19.45
C ILE A 491 8.30 -22.46 -18.57
N THR A 492 7.39 -21.86 -17.79
CA THR A 492 6.52 -22.61 -16.86
C THR A 492 5.26 -23.17 -17.52
N ARG A 493 4.71 -22.48 -18.53
CA ARG A 493 3.42 -22.83 -19.15
C ARG A 493 3.51 -23.24 -20.62
N GLY A 494 4.64 -22.95 -21.29
CA GLY A 494 4.82 -23.14 -22.74
C GLY A 494 4.24 -22.02 -23.61
N TYR A 495 3.48 -21.08 -23.03
CA TYR A 495 2.92 -19.92 -23.72
C TYR A 495 2.91 -18.70 -22.80
N ILE A 496 2.82 -17.51 -23.40
CA ILE A 496 2.80 -16.23 -22.68
C ILE A 496 1.35 -15.77 -22.65
N ARG A 497 0.77 -15.64 -21.46
CA ARG A 497 -0.54 -14.99 -21.33
C ARG A 497 -0.31 -13.50 -21.54
N PRO A 498 -0.96 -12.85 -22.53
CA PRO A 498 -0.92 -11.39 -22.62
C PRO A 498 -1.36 -10.82 -21.27
N SER A 499 -0.57 -9.92 -20.68
CA SER A 499 -0.97 -9.27 -19.44
C SER A 499 -2.24 -8.47 -19.72
N HIS A 500 -3.36 -8.83 -19.09
CA HIS A 500 -4.52 -7.93 -19.03
C HIS A 500 -4.14 -6.82 -18.07
N GLU A 501 -4.20 -5.58 -18.54
CA GLU A 501 -4.05 -4.43 -17.65
C GLU A 501 -5.29 -4.35 -16.77
N ASP A 502 -5.07 -4.20 -15.47
CA ASP A 502 -6.18 -3.97 -14.57
C ASP A 502 -6.91 -2.68 -14.95
N TYR A 503 -8.24 -2.69 -14.83
CA TYR A 503 -9.04 -1.50 -14.99
C TYR A 503 -8.52 -0.36 -14.12
N THR A 504 -8.27 0.79 -14.72
CA THR A 504 -7.75 1.98 -14.04
C THR A 504 -8.55 3.19 -14.50
N CYS A 505 -9.40 3.71 -13.63
CA CYS A 505 -10.05 4.98 -13.85
C CYS A 505 -9.04 6.12 -13.63
N SER A 506 -9.11 7.15 -14.48
CA SER A 506 -8.30 8.37 -14.38
C SER A 506 -9.20 9.60 -14.33
N ARG A 507 -8.77 10.65 -13.63
CA ARG A 507 -9.38 11.99 -13.63
C ARG A 507 -8.85 12.91 -14.74
N GLY A 508 -7.95 12.44 -15.60
CA GLY A 508 -7.37 13.23 -16.72
C GLY A 508 -5.96 13.76 -16.44
N THR A 509 -5.45 14.66 -17.27
CA THR A 509 -4.15 15.33 -17.09
C THR A 509 -4.27 16.54 -16.15
N LEU A 510 -3.20 17.31 -15.94
CA LEU A 510 -3.24 18.50 -15.07
C LEU A 510 -4.20 19.57 -15.61
N GLU A 511 -4.30 19.67 -16.93
CA GLU A 511 -5.16 20.61 -17.65
C GLU A 511 -6.65 20.29 -17.48
N ASP A 512 -6.99 19.02 -17.29
CA ASP A 512 -8.37 18.56 -17.11
C ASP A 512 -8.94 18.86 -15.70
N MET A 513 -8.08 19.24 -14.74
CA MET A 513 -8.47 19.37 -13.35
C MET A 513 -9.06 20.75 -13.01
N PRO A 514 -10.18 20.80 -12.27
CA PRO A 514 -10.72 22.07 -11.76
C PRO A 514 -9.78 22.70 -10.72
N GLN A 515 -9.32 23.93 -10.98
CA GLN A 515 -8.35 24.64 -10.13
C GLN A 515 -8.90 24.95 -8.73
N ASP A 516 -10.21 25.16 -8.61
CA ASP A 516 -10.90 25.46 -7.35
C ASP A 516 -10.81 24.30 -6.33
N GLU A 517 -10.71 23.04 -6.79
CA GLU A 517 -10.48 21.88 -5.91
C GLU A 517 -9.19 21.97 -5.11
N PHE A 518 -8.20 22.68 -5.63
CA PHE A 518 -6.84 22.76 -5.07
C PHE A 518 -6.61 24.03 -4.25
N ALA A 519 -7.50 25.03 -4.36
CA ALA A 519 -7.34 26.35 -3.76
C ALA A 519 -7.29 26.32 -2.21
N ALA A 520 -8.00 25.39 -1.58
CA ALA A 520 -8.04 25.26 -0.11
C ALA A 520 -6.80 24.55 0.48
N ILE A 521 -5.91 24.01 -0.35
CA ILE A 521 -4.75 23.24 0.10
C ILE A 521 -3.61 24.21 0.49
N PRO A 522 -3.02 24.08 1.69
CA PRO A 522 -1.92 24.94 2.11
C PRO A 522 -0.70 24.84 1.20
N LYS A 523 -0.12 26.00 0.85
CA LYS A 523 1.14 26.09 0.09
C LYS A 523 2.33 25.84 1.02
N VAL A 524 3.22 24.94 0.63
CA VAL A 524 4.43 24.57 1.37
C VAL A 524 5.60 24.48 0.41
N LYS A 525 6.70 25.16 0.72
CA LYS A 525 7.93 25.20 -0.09
C LYS A 525 8.47 23.79 -0.37
N ARG A 526 8.93 23.55 -1.60
CA ARG A 526 9.58 22.29 -2.01
C ARG A 526 10.98 22.18 -1.40
N ALA A 527 11.35 20.98 -0.96
CA ALA A 527 12.72 20.70 -0.54
C ALA A 527 13.68 20.76 -1.74
N THR A 528 14.81 21.45 -1.56
CA THR A 528 15.85 21.62 -2.59
C THR A 528 17.04 20.71 -2.30
N MET A 529 17.59 20.10 -3.35
CA MET A 529 18.82 19.31 -3.23
C MET A 529 20.01 20.23 -2.98
N SER A 530 20.81 19.91 -1.96
CA SER A 530 22.06 20.63 -1.74
C SER A 530 23.13 20.14 -2.71
N ALA A 531 23.96 21.05 -3.22
CA ALA A 531 24.99 20.74 -4.21
C ALA A 531 26.33 21.39 -3.84
N LEU A 532 27.43 20.77 -4.29
CA LEU A 532 28.79 21.30 -4.10
C LEU A 532 28.93 22.70 -4.73
N PRO A 533 29.82 23.58 -4.24
CA PRO A 533 30.15 24.83 -4.93
C PRO A 533 30.79 24.60 -6.31
N VAL A 534 30.49 25.45 -7.29
CA VAL A 534 30.95 25.31 -8.69
C VAL A 534 32.47 25.19 -8.79
N GLU A 535 33.22 25.93 -7.97
CA GLU A 535 34.69 25.94 -7.97
C GLU A 535 35.28 24.57 -7.61
N LYS A 536 34.53 23.75 -6.86
CA LYS A 536 34.88 22.36 -6.54
C LYS A 536 34.36 21.38 -7.59
N ARG A 537 33.18 21.66 -8.19
CA ARG A 537 32.57 20.83 -9.25
C ARG A 537 33.49 20.68 -10.44
N ILE A 538 34.05 21.78 -10.95
CA ILE A 538 34.86 21.79 -12.16
C ILE A 538 36.29 21.24 -11.97
N LYS A 539 36.71 20.97 -10.73
CA LYS A 539 38.06 20.48 -10.39
C LYS A 539 38.09 19.04 -9.91
N SER A 540 36.95 18.37 -9.82
CA SER A 540 36.87 17.02 -9.28
C SER A 540 35.68 16.24 -9.83
N PHE A 541 35.77 14.92 -9.70
CA PHE A 541 34.67 14.01 -9.96
C PHE A 541 33.87 13.68 -8.68
N ALA A 542 33.98 14.51 -7.63
CA ALA A 542 33.17 14.35 -6.43
C ALA A 542 31.68 14.47 -6.78
N GLU A 543 30.86 13.65 -6.13
CA GLU A 543 29.41 13.65 -6.32
C GLU A 543 28.84 15.05 -6.04
N VAL A 544 28.13 15.62 -7.01
CA VAL A 544 27.72 17.03 -6.96
C VAL A 544 26.59 17.25 -5.95
N GLU A 545 25.60 16.38 -5.95
CA GLU A 545 24.42 16.48 -5.10
C GLU A 545 24.61 15.68 -3.80
N ALA A 546 24.27 16.23 -2.64
CA ALA A 546 24.55 15.60 -1.33
C ALA A 546 23.38 14.82 -0.70
N GLY A 547 22.18 14.84 -1.29
CA GLY A 547 20.97 14.23 -0.71
C GLY A 547 20.18 15.15 0.21
N LEU A 548 19.00 14.68 0.64
CA LEU A 548 18.18 15.33 1.67
C LEU A 548 18.53 14.78 3.05
N THR A 549 18.36 15.60 4.09
CA THR A 549 18.33 15.10 5.47
C THR A 549 17.05 14.30 5.74
N GLU A 550 17.03 13.50 6.81
CA GLU A 550 15.82 12.77 7.21
C GLU A 550 14.63 13.71 7.42
N GLU A 551 14.84 14.82 8.14
CA GLU A 551 13.77 15.78 8.42
C GLU A 551 13.20 16.38 7.12
N GLN A 552 14.07 16.78 6.20
CA GLN A 552 13.68 17.29 4.89
C GLN A 552 12.92 16.24 4.08
N ALA A 553 13.41 15.01 4.01
CA ALA A 553 12.76 13.92 3.27
C ALA A 553 11.37 13.59 3.84
N ARG A 554 11.23 13.56 5.18
CA ARG A 554 9.94 13.32 5.85
C ARG A 554 8.95 14.46 5.60
N ALA A 555 9.40 15.72 5.70
CA ALA A 555 8.58 16.89 5.42
C ALA A 555 8.11 16.92 3.95
N GLU A 556 9.03 16.67 3.02
CA GLU A 556 8.78 16.62 1.58
C GLU A 556 7.86 15.44 1.18
N ALA A 557 7.95 14.30 1.87
CA ALA A 557 7.04 13.19 1.59
C ALA A 557 5.60 13.47 2.08
N ARG A 558 5.43 14.23 3.17
CA ARG A 558 4.11 14.60 3.73
C ARG A 558 3.35 15.62 2.88
N ARG A 559 4.06 16.35 2.04
CA ARG A 559 3.59 17.26 1.00
C ARG A 559 2.74 16.54 -0.08
N CYS A 560 2.74 15.20 -0.15
CA CYS A 560 1.93 14.41 -1.09
C CYS A 560 0.41 14.48 -0.84
N LEU A 561 -0.36 14.80 -1.90
CA LEU A 561 -1.83 14.95 -1.85
C LEU A 561 -2.61 13.63 -1.81
N ARG A 562 -1.96 12.49 -2.09
CA ARG A 562 -2.56 11.15 -2.11
C ARG A 562 -3.76 11.05 -3.07
N CYS A 563 -3.51 11.42 -4.33
CA CYS A 563 -4.54 11.43 -5.39
C CYS A 563 -5.05 10.02 -5.75
N GLY A 564 -4.22 8.99 -5.69
CA GLY A 564 -4.60 7.62 -6.04
C GLY A 564 -5.43 6.91 -4.96
N CYS A 565 -6.29 6.00 -5.39
CA CYS A 565 -7.19 5.25 -4.50
C CYS A 565 -6.45 4.28 -3.57
N THR A 566 -6.69 4.39 -2.25
CA THR A 566 -6.14 3.50 -1.22
C THR A 566 -6.68 2.07 -1.28
N LYS A 567 -7.80 1.85 -1.99
CA LYS A 567 -8.44 0.54 -2.14
C LYS A 567 -8.04 -0.19 -3.44
N ARG A 568 -7.13 0.37 -4.26
CA ARG A 568 -6.87 -0.15 -5.63
C ARG A 568 -6.58 -1.66 -5.69
N ASP A 569 -5.87 -2.21 -4.70
CA ASP A 569 -5.44 -3.62 -4.68
C ASP A 569 -6.55 -4.57 -4.15
N HIS A 570 -7.61 -4.02 -3.55
CA HIS A 570 -8.71 -4.77 -2.92
C HIS A 570 -10.10 -4.16 -3.25
N CYS A 571 -10.23 -3.52 -4.40
CA CYS A 571 -11.46 -2.87 -4.84
C CYS A 571 -12.29 -3.87 -5.64
N SER A 572 -13.40 -4.34 -5.08
CA SER A 572 -14.26 -5.30 -5.78
C SER A 572 -14.73 -4.77 -7.13
N LEU A 573 -15.09 -3.47 -7.23
CA LEU A 573 -15.48 -2.86 -8.50
C LEU A 573 -14.38 -2.95 -9.56
N ARG A 574 -13.12 -2.67 -9.17
CA ARG A 574 -11.97 -2.74 -10.06
C ARG A 574 -11.69 -4.18 -10.49
N ASN A 575 -11.75 -5.12 -9.54
CA ASN A 575 -11.54 -6.54 -9.81
C ASN A 575 -12.57 -7.07 -10.80
N GLU A 576 -13.86 -6.76 -10.61
CA GLU A 576 -14.92 -7.15 -11.54
C GLU A 576 -14.75 -6.48 -12.92
N ALA A 577 -14.37 -5.20 -12.96
CA ALA A 577 -14.10 -4.49 -14.21
C ALA A 577 -12.93 -5.14 -14.98
N SER A 578 -11.82 -5.45 -14.30
CA SER A 578 -10.69 -6.16 -14.89
C SER A 578 -11.09 -7.57 -15.37
N ALA A 579 -11.85 -8.32 -14.56
CA ALA A 579 -12.27 -9.68 -14.86
C ALA A 579 -13.18 -9.79 -16.09
N HIS A 580 -13.87 -8.70 -16.44
CA HIS A 580 -14.77 -8.60 -17.59
C HIS A 580 -14.20 -7.75 -18.75
N ASP A 581 -12.87 -7.55 -18.79
CA ASP A 581 -12.17 -6.83 -19.86
C ASP A 581 -12.77 -5.43 -20.14
N VAL A 582 -13.20 -4.73 -19.08
CA VAL A 582 -13.62 -3.34 -19.16
C VAL A 582 -12.36 -2.48 -19.29
N VAL A 583 -12.35 -1.61 -20.30
CA VAL A 583 -11.27 -0.64 -20.52
C VAL A 583 -11.79 0.74 -20.12
N PHE A 584 -10.93 1.55 -19.52
CA PHE A 584 -11.30 2.93 -19.22
C PHE A 584 -11.40 3.74 -20.52
N GLU A 585 -12.58 4.29 -20.76
CA GLU A 585 -12.81 5.29 -21.81
C GLU A 585 -13.17 6.61 -21.14
N THR A 586 -12.67 7.73 -21.70
CA THR A 586 -13.01 9.06 -21.19
C THR A 586 -14.49 9.32 -21.45
N PRO A 587 -15.31 9.58 -20.41
CA PRO A 587 -16.74 9.79 -20.61
C PRO A 587 -17.03 11.02 -21.47
N LEU A 588 -18.08 10.95 -22.30
CA LEU A 588 -18.54 12.07 -23.12
C LEU A 588 -19.16 13.20 -22.27
N HIS A 589 -19.65 12.90 -21.08
CA HIS A 589 -20.18 13.88 -20.14
C HIS A 589 -19.12 14.31 -19.13
N VAL A 590 -19.30 15.52 -18.59
CA VAL A 590 -18.51 15.97 -17.44
C VAL A 590 -18.93 15.13 -16.24
N ARG A 591 -18.02 14.28 -15.77
CA ARG A 591 -18.25 13.52 -14.55
C ARG A 591 -18.47 14.48 -13.39
N PRO A 592 -19.46 14.18 -12.53
CA PRO A 592 -19.70 15.00 -11.36
C PRO A 592 -18.49 15.06 -10.44
N TYR A 593 -18.35 16.19 -9.75
CA TYR A 593 -17.45 16.28 -8.62
C TYR A 593 -18.22 16.47 -7.30
N SER A 594 -17.67 15.89 -6.24
CA SER A 594 -18.09 16.07 -4.86
C SER A 594 -16.87 16.28 -3.97
N PRO A 595 -16.78 17.35 -3.18
CA PRO A 595 -15.73 17.47 -2.18
C PRO A 595 -15.73 16.25 -1.24
N LYS A 596 -14.53 15.80 -0.84
CA LYS A 596 -14.38 14.75 0.16
C LYS A 596 -14.91 15.25 1.50
N VAL A 597 -15.79 14.47 2.12
CA VAL A 597 -16.41 14.81 3.40
C VAL A 597 -15.62 14.14 4.54
N SER A 598 -15.19 14.95 5.50
CA SER A 598 -14.41 14.53 6.68
C SER A 598 -15.01 15.08 7.98
N ASP A 599 -16.32 14.90 8.11
CA ASP A 599 -17.19 15.41 9.18
C ASP A 599 -17.32 14.45 10.38
N HIS A 600 -16.49 13.40 10.41
CA HIS A 600 -16.38 12.43 11.49
C HIS A 600 -14.90 12.24 11.89
N PRO A 601 -14.58 12.02 13.18
CA PRO A 601 -13.19 11.86 13.63
C PRO A 601 -12.42 10.73 12.94
N PHE A 602 -13.11 9.66 12.52
CA PHE A 602 -12.47 8.48 11.92
C PHE A 602 -13.06 8.00 10.59
N ILE A 603 -14.26 8.42 10.20
CA ILE A 603 -14.93 7.92 8.99
C ILE A 603 -14.86 9.02 7.93
N MET A 604 -14.57 8.65 6.69
CA MET A 604 -14.45 9.59 5.58
C MET A 604 -15.35 9.14 4.43
N ARG A 605 -15.95 10.10 3.74
CA ARG A 605 -16.82 9.85 2.58
C ARG A 605 -16.33 10.59 1.35
N ASP A 606 -16.09 9.83 0.29
CA ASP A 606 -15.63 10.29 -1.02
C ASP A 606 -16.65 9.83 -2.08
N ASN A 607 -17.67 10.67 -2.29
CA ASN A 607 -18.78 10.34 -3.19
C ASN A 607 -18.33 10.24 -4.66
N ASN A 608 -17.14 10.74 -5.03
CA ASN A 608 -16.60 10.56 -6.38
C ASN A 608 -16.30 9.09 -6.72
N LYS A 609 -16.11 8.25 -5.70
CA LYS A 609 -15.89 6.80 -5.86
C LYS A 609 -17.18 6.00 -5.80
N CYS A 610 -18.30 6.61 -5.38
CA CYS A 610 -19.52 5.91 -5.06
C CYS A 610 -20.21 5.41 -6.34
N ILE A 611 -20.57 4.13 -6.38
CA ILE A 611 -21.38 3.53 -7.45
C ILE A 611 -22.86 3.38 -7.07
N SER A 612 -23.29 4.06 -6.00
CA SER A 612 -24.66 4.05 -5.48
C SER A 612 -25.27 2.66 -5.28
N CYS A 613 -24.45 1.67 -4.91
CA CYS A 613 -24.88 0.29 -4.68
C CYS A 613 -25.74 0.06 -3.42
N GLY A 614 -25.89 1.08 -2.56
CA GLY A 614 -26.72 1.02 -1.34
C GLY A 614 -26.20 0.17 -0.19
N ARG A 615 -25.13 -0.62 -0.36
CA ARG A 615 -24.62 -1.53 0.71
C ARG A 615 -24.33 -0.85 2.03
N CYS A 616 -23.77 0.35 2.01
CA CYS A 616 -23.46 1.10 3.22
C CYS A 616 -24.72 1.60 3.94
N VAL A 617 -25.74 2.01 3.19
CA VAL A 617 -27.06 2.41 3.71
C VAL A 617 -27.73 1.20 4.37
N THR A 618 -27.80 0.09 3.65
CA THR A 618 -28.40 -1.16 4.16
C THR A 618 -27.63 -1.72 5.35
N ALA A 619 -26.29 -1.71 5.34
CA ALA A 619 -25.50 -2.13 6.50
C ALA A 619 -25.76 -1.26 7.74
N CYS A 620 -25.91 0.05 7.58
CA CYS A 620 -26.21 0.95 8.69
C CYS A 620 -27.61 0.75 9.28
N ALA A 621 -28.60 0.46 8.43
CA ALA A 621 -29.99 0.28 8.83
C ALA A 621 -30.32 -1.15 9.30
N GLU A 622 -29.85 -2.17 8.60
CA GLU A 622 -30.29 -3.56 8.80
C GLU A 622 -29.25 -4.43 9.53
N VAL A 623 -27.94 -4.21 9.32
CA VAL A 623 -26.92 -4.95 10.07
C VAL A 623 -26.77 -4.37 11.47
N GLU A 624 -26.65 -3.04 11.57
CA GLU A 624 -26.39 -2.36 12.84
C GLU A 624 -27.63 -1.72 13.47
N GLY A 625 -28.68 -1.38 12.73
CA GLY A 625 -29.92 -0.87 13.34
C GLY A 625 -29.96 0.62 13.71
N VAL A 626 -28.93 1.38 13.33
CA VAL A 626 -28.86 2.81 13.66
C VAL A 626 -29.55 3.66 12.61
N GLY A 627 -29.35 3.30 11.32
CA GLY A 627 -30.03 3.93 10.19
C GLY A 627 -29.73 5.42 10.01
N VAL A 628 -28.45 5.84 10.05
CA VAL A 628 -28.09 7.26 9.83
C VAL A 628 -27.78 7.62 8.39
N LEU A 629 -27.38 6.64 7.57
CA LEU A 629 -27.03 6.85 6.17
C LEU A 629 -28.26 6.71 5.28
N ALA A 630 -28.37 7.58 4.28
CA ALA A 630 -29.45 7.57 3.30
C ALA A 630 -28.92 7.88 1.90
N PHE A 631 -29.74 7.57 0.89
CA PHE A 631 -29.55 8.18 -0.42
C PHE A 631 -30.06 9.62 -0.40
N GLN A 632 -29.28 10.52 -0.99
CA GLN A 632 -29.64 11.91 -1.20
C GLN A 632 -29.49 12.24 -2.68
N TYR A 633 -30.48 12.95 -3.22
CA TYR A 633 -30.40 13.48 -4.57
C TYR A 633 -29.95 14.93 -4.51
N SER A 634 -28.81 15.24 -5.12
CA SER A 634 -28.25 16.61 -5.15
C SER A 634 -27.54 16.84 -6.47
N ASN A 635 -27.72 18.01 -7.09
CA ASN A 635 -27.10 18.38 -8.36
C ASN A 635 -27.26 17.31 -9.47
N GLY A 636 -28.46 16.74 -9.60
CA GLY A 636 -28.76 15.70 -10.60
C GLY A 636 -28.26 14.30 -10.23
N GLN A 637 -27.75 14.10 -9.00
CA GLN A 637 -27.02 12.89 -8.64
C GLN A 637 -27.54 12.20 -7.39
N LEU A 638 -27.67 10.88 -7.47
CA LEU A 638 -27.92 10.03 -6.31
C LEU A 638 -26.60 9.74 -5.59
N ARG A 639 -26.45 10.27 -4.37
CA ARG A 639 -25.25 10.14 -3.53
C ARG A 639 -25.61 9.54 -2.18
N VAL A 640 -24.60 9.06 -1.44
CA VAL A 640 -24.78 8.63 -0.06
C VAL A 640 -24.54 9.82 0.87
N GLY A 641 -25.49 10.04 1.76
CA GLY A 641 -25.58 11.16 2.70
C GLY A 641 -25.99 10.70 4.09
N THR A 642 -26.18 11.65 5.00
CA THR A 642 -26.89 11.43 6.28
C THR A 642 -28.39 11.72 6.08
N HIS A 643 -29.29 11.07 6.82
CA HIS A 643 -30.74 11.24 6.63
C HIS A 643 -31.22 12.70 6.71
N ASN A 644 -30.60 13.50 7.58
CA ASN A 644 -30.97 14.89 7.87
C ASN A 644 -29.97 15.92 7.30
N GLY A 645 -28.97 15.47 6.52
CA GLY A 645 -27.92 16.36 5.98
C GLY A 645 -26.92 16.90 7.00
N LEU A 646 -27.03 16.53 8.28
CA LEU A 646 -26.07 16.94 9.31
C LEU A 646 -24.70 16.25 9.14
N PRO A 647 -23.62 16.86 9.66
CA PRO A 647 -22.34 16.20 9.86
C PRO A 647 -22.51 14.82 10.51
N LEU A 648 -21.82 13.79 10.01
CA LEU A 648 -21.95 12.42 10.54
C LEU A 648 -21.69 12.36 12.07
N SER A 649 -20.73 13.15 12.58
CA SER A 649 -20.45 13.28 14.01
C SER A 649 -21.60 13.84 14.85
N GLN A 650 -22.51 14.60 14.24
CA GLN A 650 -23.70 15.21 14.87
C GLN A 650 -24.98 14.38 14.67
N THR A 651 -24.87 13.22 14.03
CA THR A 651 -25.98 12.26 13.90
C THR A 651 -25.95 11.21 15.02
N ASP A 652 -26.88 10.27 15.01
CA ASP A 652 -26.87 9.11 15.91
C ASP A 652 -25.77 8.08 15.55
N CYS A 653 -24.78 8.43 14.71
CA CYS A 653 -23.71 7.53 14.32
C CYS A 653 -22.91 7.06 15.54
N ILE A 654 -22.84 5.73 15.70
CA ILE A 654 -22.14 5.08 16.83
C ILE A 654 -20.68 4.73 16.54
N SER A 655 -20.14 5.18 15.40
CA SER A 655 -18.76 4.89 14.95
C SER A 655 -18.40 3.41 14.70
N CYS A 656 -19.39 2.50 14.56
CA CYS A 656 -19.13 1.06 14.43
C CYS A 656 -18.34 0.68 13.17
N GLY A 657 -18.44 1.46 12.09
CA GLY A 657 -17.67 1.28 10.86
C GLY A 657 -18.22 0.22 9.89
N GLN A 658 -19.39 -0.38 10.14
CA GLN A 658 -19.93 -1.40 9.22
C GLN A 658 -20.24 -0.87 7.82
N CYS A 659 -20.61 0.40 7.71
CA CYS A 659 -20.82 1.07 6.42
C CYS A 659 -19.53 1.18 5.59
N VAL A 660 -18.40 1.47 6.24
CA VAL A 660 -17.06 1.48 5.63
C VAL A 660 -16.70 0.08 5.14
N ARG A 661 -16.91 -0.92 5.99
CA ARG A 661 -16.61 -2.32 5.69
C ARG A 661 -17.46 -2.86 4.53
N ALA A 662 -18.72 -2.45 4.43
CA ALA A 662 -19.63 -2.86 3.37
C ALA A 662 -19.36 -2.18 2.01
N CYS A 663 -18.57 -1.10 1.96
CA CYS A 663 -18.34 -0.36 0.73
C CYS A 663 -17.45 -1.14 -0.26
N PRO A 664 -17.88 -1.43 -1.51
CA PRO A 664 -17.07 -2.21 -2.46
C PRO A 664 -15.94 -1.40 -3.14
N CYS A 665 -16.09 -0.07 -3.25
CA CYS A 665 -15.27 0.79 -4.10
C CYS A 665 -14.46 1.86 -3.35
N GLY A 666 -14.49 1.88 -2.01
CA GLY A 666 -13.71 2.83 -1.20
C GLY A 666 -14.29 4.24 -1.14
N ALA A 667 -15.57 4.41 -1.47
CA ALA A 667 -16.32 5.65 -1.27
C ALA A 667 -16.55 5.97 0.22
N LEU A 668 -16.60 4.94 1.07
CA LEU A 668 -16.44 5.09 2.51
C LEU A 668 -15.11 4.44 2.91
N ASP A 669 -14.29 5.18 3.63
CA ASP A 669 -13.01 4.72 4.17
C ASP A 669 -12.85 5.28 5.59
N TYR A 670 -11.75 4.93 6.27
CA TYR A 670 -11.49 5.37 7.63
C TYR A 670 -10.06 5.88 7.83
N ARG A 671 -9.86 6.72 8.85
CA ARG A 671 -8.56 7.27 9.22
C ARG A 671 -7.74 6.19 9.93
N ARG A 672 -6.70 5.72 9.23
CA ARG A 672 -5.76 4.72 9.74
C ARG A 672 -4.73 5.37 10.65
N GLU A 673 -4.41 4.70 11.76
CA GLU A 673 -3.45 5.12 12.77
C GLU A 673 -2.13 4.38 12.71
N ARG A 674 -2.00 3.32 11.88
CA ARG A 674 -0.72 2.61 11.64
C ARG A 674 0.49 3.50 11.33
N GLY A 675 0.27 4.65 10.69
CA GLY A 675 1.35 5.61 10.44
C GLY A 675 1.83 6.33 11.70
N LYS A 676 0.95 6.59 12.68
CA LYS A 676 1.34 7.10 14.00
C LYS A 676 2.13 6.05 14.77
N VAL A 677 1.67 4.80 14.75
CA VAL A 677 2.34 3.69 15.44
C VAL A 677 3.73 3.42 14.88
N PHE A 678 3.92 3.36 13.56
CA PHE A 678 5.27 3.23 12.98
C PHE A 678 6.20 4.39 13.39
N ARG A 679 5.69 5.62 13.50
CA ARG A 679 6.50 6.75 13.99
C ARG A 679 6.90 6.59 15.44
N ALA A 680 6.04 6.04 16.29
CA ALA A 680 6.37 5.76 17.67
C ALA A 680 7.44 4.65 17.75
N ILE A 681 7.26 3.56 17.01
CA ILE A 681 8.20 2.42 16.95
C ILE A 681 9.59 2.87 16.48
N ASN A 682 9.64 3.74 15.48
CA ASN A 682 10.89 4.22 14.90
C ASN A 682 11.47 5.45 15.63
N ASN A 683 10.86 5.88 16.75
CA ASN A 683 11.42 6.95 17.57
C ASN A 683 12.26 6.36 18.69
N PRO A 684 13.59 6.57 18.74
CA PRO A 684 14.47 5.97 19.74
C PRO A 684 14.16 6.40 21.19
N THR A 685 13.43 7.50 21.40
CA THR A 685 13.05 7.95 22.75
C THR A 685 11.76 7.31 23.25
N LYS A 686 10.94 6.73 22.36
CA LYS A 686 9.65 6.18 22.76
C LYS A 686 9.77 4.72 23.16
N LYS A 687 8.96 4.33 24.16
CA LYS A 687 8.68 2.95 24.53
C LYS A 687 7.27 2.61 24.10
N VAL A 688 7.14 1.73 23.12
CA VAL A 688 5.86 1.38 22.50
C VAL A 688 5.33 0.08 23.10
N VAL A 689 4.24 0.20 23.86
CA VAL A 689 3.53 -0.93 24.46
C VAL A 689 2.33 -1.25 23.58
N GLY A 690 2.22 -2.50 23.13
CA GLY A 690 1.08 -2.99 22.37
C GLY A 690 0.27 -4.02 23.16
N PHE A 691 -1.05 -4.03 23.03
CA PHE A 691 -1.89 -5.11 23.57
C PHE A 691 -3.02 -5.52 22.63
N VAL A 692 -3.36 -6.81 22.62
CA VAL A 692 -4.17 -7.44 21.56
C VAL A 692 -5.44 -8.11 22.04
N ALA A 693 -6.59 -7.73 21.49
CA ALA A 693 -7.91 -8.25 21.87
C ALA A 693 -8.14 -9.73 21.49
N PRO A 694 -8.96 -10.48 22.25
CA PRO A 694 -9.22 -11.90 22.01
C PRO A 694 -9.67 -12.21 20.57
N ALA A 695 -10.62 -11.43 20.05
CA ALA A 695 -11.19 -11.65 18.71
C ALA A 695 -10.19 -11.47 17.55
N VAL A 696 -9.08 -10.76 17.76
CA VAL A 696 -8.00 -10.62 16.75
C VAL A 696 -7.36 -11.99 16.46
N ARG A 697 -7.24 -12.84 17.48
CA ARG A 697 -6.67 -14.20 17.38
C ARG A 697 -7.40 -15.05 16.36
N THR A 698 -8.72 -14.88 16.25
CA THR A 698 -9.55 -15.67 15.32
C THR A 698 -9.17 -15.43 13.85
N VAL A 699 -8.81 -14.19 13.51
CA VAL A 699 -8.41 -13.81 12.15
C VAL A 699 -6.97 -14.22 11.89
N ILE A 700 -6.07 -14.01 12.85
CA ILE A 700 -4.66 -14.38 12.72
C ILE A 700 -4.51 -15.91 12.63
N ALA A 701 -5.27 -16.66 13.44
CA ALA A 701 -5.27 -18.12 13.36
C ALA A 701 -5.69 -18.62 11.97
N ALA A 702 -6.71 -17.99 11.37
CA ALA A 702 -7.16 -18.33 10.03
C ALA A 702 -6.13 -17.94 8.94
N GLU A 703 -5.56 -16.73 8.99
CA GLU A 703 -4.58 -16.24 8.01
C GLU A 703 -3.31 -17.11 7.98
N TYR A 704 -2.86 -17.60 9.15
CA TYR A 704 -1.60 -18.35 9.29
C TYR A 704 -1.78 -19.87 9.53
N GLY A 705 -3.01 -20.37 9.50
CA GLY A 705 -3.33 -21.77 9.75
C GLY A 705 -2.80 -22.27 11.10
N LEU A 706 -3.10 -21.55 12.18
CA LEU A 706 -2.62 -21.85 13.54
C LEU A 706 -3.70 -22.54 14.37
N THR A 707 -3.28 -23.42 15.28
CA THR A 707 -4.16 -24.01 16.28
C THR A 707 -4.49 -22.99 17.39
N PRO A 708 -5.55 -23.24 18.19
CA PRO A 708 -5.91 -22.38 19.34
C PRO A 708 -4.79 -22.18 20.36
N GLN A 709 -3.89 -23.16 20.53
CA GLN A 709 -2.78 -23.10 21.47
C GLN A 709 -1.58 -22.31 20.91
N GLU A 710 -1.35 -22.38 19.60
CA GLU A 710 -0.22 -21.70 18.93
C GLU A 710 -0.46 -20.20 18.72
N VAL A 711 -1.73 -19.78 18.57
CA VAL A 711 -2.05 -18.41 18.14
C VAL A 711 -1.61 -17.34 19.12
N GLY A 712 -1.72 -17.57 20.43
CA GLY A 712 -1.29 -16.62 21.46
C GLY A 712 0.21 -16.34 21.37
N PRO A 713 1.05 -17.39 21.51
CA PRO A 713 2.50 -17.23 21.41
C PRO A 713 2.98 -16.64 20.07
N PHE A 714 2.34 -17.04 18.97
CA PHE A 714 2.64 -16.50 17.65
C PHE A 714 2.37 -15.00 17.56
N ILE A 715 1.25 -14.51 18.12
CA ILE A 715 0.90 -13.08 18.09
C ILE A 715 1.90 -12.26 18.90
N ALA A 716 2.30 -12.72 20.08
CA ALA A 716 3.30 -12.01 20.89
C ALA A 716 4.64 -11.90 20.13
N GLY A 717 5.10 -12.98 19.51
CA GLY A 717 6.26 -12.97 18.61
C GLY A 717 6.09 -12.02 17.42
N LEU A 718 4.91 -12.04 16.79
CA LEU A 718 4.60 -11.21 15.63
C LEU A 718 4.60 -9.71 15.99
N MET A 719 4.04 -9.34 17.13
CA MET A 719 4.06 -7.96 17.63
C MET A 719 5.50 -7.49 17.89
N ARG A 720 6.34 -8.31 18.53
CA ARG A 720 7.77 -7.98 18.70
C ARG A 720 8.47 -7.80 17.36
N LYS A 721 8.21 -8.68 16.38
CA LYS A 721 8.80 -8.58 15.04
C LYS A 721 8.33 -7.34 14.27
N VAL A 722 7.11 -6.85 14.54
CA VAL A 722 6.62 -5.57 14.01
C VAL A 722 7.34 -4.37 14.63
N GLY A 723 7.87 -4.50 15.85
CA GLY A 723 8.70 -3.51 16.53
C GLY A 723 8.12 -2.97 17.84
N PHE A 724 7.15 -3.64 18.47
CA PHE A 724 6.68 -3.27 19.81
C PHE A 724 7.74 -3.62 20.88
N ASP A 725 8.05 -2.68 21.79
CA ASP A 725 9.00 -2.89 22.89
C ASP A 725 8.45 -3.86 23.95
N LYS A 726 7.14 -3.76 24.22
CA LYS A 726 6.40 -4.61 25.15
C LYS A 726 5.06 -5.02 24.56
N VAL A 727 4.68 -6.27 24.79
CA VAL A 727 3.48 -6.88 24.25
C VAL A 727 2.69 -7.52 25.38
N PHE A 728 1.47 -7.02 25.60
CA PHE A 728 0.56 -7.54 26.62
C PHE A 728 -0.67 -8.18 26.00
N ASP A 729 -1.33 -9.01 26.79
CA ASP A 729 -2.57 -9.64 26.40
C ASP A 729 -3.77 -8.81 26.89
N PHE A 730 -4.62 -8.34 25.98
CA PHE A 730 -5.84 -7.61 26.33
C PHE A 730 -6.77 -8.44 27.23
N THR A 731 -6.66 -9.77 27.15
CA THR A 731 -7.46 -10.72 27.92
C THR A 731 -7.27 -10.53 29.43
N PHE A 732 -6.08 -10.12 29.86
CA PHE A 732 -5.83 -9.70 31.24
C PHE A 732 -6.79 -8.58 31.67
N ALA A 733 -6.93 -7.54 30.85
CA ALA A 733 -7.83 -6.44 31.16
C ALA A 733 -9.31 -6.82 31.04
N ALA A 734 -9.65 -7.87 30.29
CA ALA A 734 -10.99 -8.43 30.30
C ALA A 734 -11.30 -9.09 31.66
N ASP A 735 -10.35 -9.82 32.23
CA ASP A 735 -10.47 -10.34 33.60
C ASP A 735 -10.59 -9.20 34.62
N LEU A 736 -9.79 -8.13 34.46
CA LEU A 736 -9.90 -6.93 35.29
C LEU A 736 -11.29 -6.28 35.21
N THR A 737 -11.87 -6.23 34.00
CA THR A 737 -13.23 -5.71 33.81
C THR A 737 -14.26 -6.57 34.53
N ILE A 738 -14.13 -7.90 34.53
CA ILE A 738 -15.05 -8.77 35.28
C ILE A 738 -14.94 -8.53 36.78
N MET A 739 -13.73 -8.39 37.32
CA MET A 739 -13.54 -8.12 38.75
C MET A 739 -14.30 -6.86 39.18
N GLU A 740 -14.25 -5.79 38.39
CA GLU A 740 -14.97 -4.55 38.70
C GLU A 740 -16.47 -4.64 38.37
N GLU A 741 -16.84 -5.12 37.18
CA GLU A 741 -18.22 -5.08 36.67
C GLU A 741 -19.14 -6.08 37.40
N ALA A 742 -18.63 -7.27 37.76
CA ALA A 742 -19.36 -8.23 38.57
C ALA A 742 -19.50 -7.76 40.03
N THR A 743 -18.47 -7.10 40.57
CA THR A 743 -18.53 -6.50 41.92
C THR A 743 -19.54 -5.36 41.97
N GLU A 744 -19.56 -4.50 40.94
CA GLU A 744 -20.59 -3.47 40.78
C GLU A 744 -21.98 -4.08 40.71
N PHE A 745 -22.18 -5.13 39.89
CA PHE A 745 -23.45 -5.82 39.74
C PHE A 745 -23.95 -6.40 41.06
N LEU A 746 -23.13 -7.19 41.76
CA LEU A 746 -23.49 -7.76 43.06
C LEU A 746 -23.78 -6.67 44.08
N GLY A 747 -22.99 -5.59 44.07
CA GLY A 747 -23.21 -4.42 44.92
C GLY A 747 -24.54 -3.70 44.63
N ARG A 748 -24.99 -3.64 43.37
CA ARG A 748 -26.31 -3.10 43.00
C ARG A 748 -27.44 -4.02 43.45
N VAL A 749 -27.26 -5.33 43.32
CA VAL A 749 -28.25 -6.33 43.80
C VAL A 749 -28.44 -6.22 45.32
N GLU A 750 -27.34 -6.12 46.08
CA GLU A 750 -27.39 -6.03 47.54
C GLU A 750 -28.00 -4.70 48.04
N ARG A 751 -27.61 -3.57 47.43
CA ARG A 751 -27.98 -2.22 47.89
C ARG A 751 -29.29 -1.69 47.28
N GLY A 752 -29.93 -2.45 46.40
CA GLY A 752 -31.12 -1.99 45.65
C GLY A 752 -30.79 -0.86 44.67
N GLY A 753 -29.67 -0.97 43.95
CA GLY A 753 -29.24 -0.02 42.93
C GLY A 753 -30.10 -0.03 41.67
N VAL A 754 -29.70 0.76 40.67
CA VAL A 754 -30.42 0.85 39.39
C VAL A 754 -30.24 -0.44 38.58
N MET A 755 -31.35 -1.11 38.28
CA MET A 755 -31.44 -2.39 37.56
C MET A 755 -32.39 -2.29 36.36
N PRO A 756 -32.17 -3.05 35.26
CA PRO A 756 -31.04 -3.96 35.02
C PRO A 756 -29.72 -3.22 34.87
N GLN A 757 -28.60 -3.88 35.20
CA GLN A 757 -27.26 -3.40 34.82
C GLN A 757 -26.97 -3.80 33.37
N PHE A 758 -26.67 -2.83 32.52
CA PHE A 758 -26.15 -3.06 31.17
C PHE A 758 -24.63 -3.04 31.16
N THR A 759 -24.04 -3.90 30.34
CA THR A 759 -22.59 -3.83 30.12
C THR A 759 -22.20 -2.55 29.39
N SER A 760 -20.99 -2.04 29.65
CA SER A 760 -20.47 -0.79 29.08
C SER A 760 -19.26 -0.99 28.14
N CYS A 761 -18.73 -2.22 28.03
CA CYS A 761 -17.48 -2.50 27.32
C CYS A 761 -17.55 -2.27 25.79
N CYS A 762 -18.75 -2.27 25.21
CA CYS A 762 -18.99 -2.07 23.78
C CYS A 762 -19.23 -0.58 23.45
N PRO A 763 -18.28 0.13 22.80
CA PRO A 763 -18.42 1.56 22.52
C PRO A 763 -19.57 1.87 21.55
N GLY A 764 -19.94 0.94 20.67
CA GLY A 764 -21.10 1.11 19.79
C GLY A 764 -22.42 1.16 20.56
N TRP A 765 -22.52 0.41 21.65
CA TRP A 765 -23.67 0.41 22.55
C TRP A 765 -23.70 1.68 23.41
N VAL A 766 -22.58 2.03 24.06
CA VAL A 766 -22.46 3.28 24.84
C VAL A 766 -22.80 4.50 24.00
N ASN A 767 -22.24 4.61 22.79
CA ASN A 767 -22.55 5.71 21.88
C ASN A 767 -24.05 5.78 21.49
N LEU A 768 -24.74 4.64 21.40
CA LEU A 768 -26.19 4.62 21.13
C LEU A 768 -26.96 5.16 22.32
N VAL A 769 -26.62 4.72 23.54
CA VAL A 769 -27.23 5.18 24.79
C VAL A 769 -27.10 6.70 24.91
N GLU A 770 -25.89 7.24 24.82
CA GLU A 770 -25.66 8.67 25.01
C GLU A 770 -26.38 9.55 23.96
N ARG A 771 -26.54 9.04 22.73
CA ARG A 771 -27.11 9.80 21.61
C ARG A 771 -28.63 9.67 21.48
N ARG A 772 -29.18 8.49 21.80
CA ARG A 772 -30.58 8.15 21.51
C ARG A 772 -31.40 7.77 22.74
N TYR A 773 -30.78 7.23 23.78
CA TYR A 773 -31.46 6.75 24.99
C TYR A 773 -30.71 7.17 26.27
N PRO A 774 -30.46 8.47 26.48
CA PRO A 774 -29.67 8.95 27.63
C PRO A 774 -30.28 8.55 28.99
N GLU A 775 -31.57 8.21 29.03
CA GLU A 775 -32.27 7.68 30.19
C GLU A 775 -31.68 6.35 30.69
N LEU A 776 -30.96 5.62 29.84
CA LEU A 776 -30.29 4.36 30.19
C LEU A 776 -28.89 4.55 30.78
N ILE A 777 -28.35 5.77 30.82
CA ILE A 777 -27.01 6.03 31.37
C ILE A 777 -26.86 5.47 32.82
N PRO A 778 -27.82 5.67 33.74
CA PRO A 778 -27.73 5.11 35.10
C PRO A 778 -27.71 3.57 35.14
N HIS A 779 -28.20 2.92 34.10
CA HIS A 779 -28.19 1.46 33.98
C HIS A 779 -26.86 0.90 33.45
N LEU A 780 -26.02 1.72 32.79
CA LEU A 780 -24.70 1.27 32.34
C LEU A 780 -23.81 0.96 33.56
N SER A 781 -23.02 -0.10 33.45
CA SER A 781 -21.86 -0.29 34.34
C SER A 781 -20.95 0.92 34.25
N SER A 782 -20.48 1.40 35.40
CA SER A 782 -19.50 2.48 35.49
C SER A 782 -18.10 2.03 35.08
N CYS A 783 -17.86 0.73 34.95
CA CYS A 783 -16.57 0.17 34.57
C CYS A 783 -16.14 0.70 33.19
N LYS A 784 -14.88 1.12 33.09
CA LYS A 784 -14.22 1.33 31.80
C LYS A 784 -14.20 0.02 31.02
N SER A 785 -14.15 0.12 29.70
CA SER A 785 -13.95 -1.08 28.89
C SER A 785 -12.55 -1.67 29.10
N PRO A 786 -12.33 -2.96 28.77
CA PRO A 786 -11.01 -3.57 28.92
C PRO A 786 -9.89 -2.82 28.17
N GLN A 787 -10.21 -2.13 27.07
CA GLN A 787 -9.24 -1.29 26.35
C GLN A 787 -8.73 -0.14 27.23
N GLN A 788 -9.66 0.58 27.86
CA GLN A 788 -9.33 1.76 28.65
C GLN A 788 -8.78 1.36 30.01
N MET A 789 -9.29 0.28 30.62
CA MET A 789 -8.68 -0.29 31.83
C MET A 789 -7.23 -0.71 31.59
N MET A 790 -6.93 -1.38 30.47
CA MET A 790 -5.54 -1.71 30.14
C MET A 790 -4.69 -0.45 29.96
N GLY A 791 -5.20 0.55 29.22
CA GLY A 791 -4.52 1.82 29.03
C GLY A 791 -4.18 2.52 30.35
N ALA A 792 -5.20 2.71 31.21
CA ALA A 792 -5.05 3.31 32.53
C ALA A 792 -4.07 2.54 33.42
N THR A 793 -4.18 1.20 33.46
CA THR A 793 -3.28 0.33 34.23
C THR A 793 -1.84 0.39 33.71
N VAL A 794 -1.63 0.43 32.39
CA VAL A 794 -0.29 0.56 31.81
C VAL A 794 0.32 1.93 32.12
N LYS A 795 -0.45 3.01 31.98
CA LYS A 795 0.02 4.37 32.25
C LYS A 795 0.26 4.63 33.74
N ASN A 796 -0.48 3.99 34.64
CA ASN A 796 -0.39 4.30 36.07
C ASN A 796 0.42 3.28 36.89
N HIS A 797 0.26 1.99 36.64
CA HIS A 797 0.96 0.94 37.37
C HIS A 797 2.27 0.54 36.65
N PHE A 798 2.19 0.12 35.38
CA PHE A 798 3.37 -0.36 34.65
C PHE A 798 4.42 0.74 34.43
N ALA A 799 4.02 1.95 34.08
CA ALA A 799 4.95 3.07 33.88
C ALA A 799 5.79 3.33 35.15
N LYS A 800 5.14 3.33 36.33
CA LYS A 800 5.80 3.52 37.62
C LYS A 800 6.74 2.37 37.97
N THR A 801 6.28 1.12 37.83
CA THR A 801 7.08 -0.06 38.16
C THR A 801 8.26 -0.27 37.21
N ALA A 802 8.11 0.10 35.93
CA ALA A 802 9.16 0.04 34.94
C ALA A 802 10.09 1.27 34.93
N GLY A 803 9.77 2.32 35.68
CA GLY A 803 10.53 3.58 35.71
C GLY A 803 10.52 4.32 34.36
N ILE A 804 9.38 4.32 33.67
CA ILE A 804 9.20 4.95 32.35
C ILE A 804 8.36 6.22 32.52
N GLU A 805 8.89 7.36 32.05
CA GLU A 805 8.15 8.61 32.01
C GLU A 805 6.96 8.54 31.03
N LEU A 806 5.84 9.15 31.40
CA LEU A 806 4.60 9.08 30.60
C LEU A 806 4.74 9.69 29.21
N ASP A 807 5.58 10.72 29.08
CA ASP A 807 5.86 11.33 27.79
C ASP A 807 6.54 10.34 26.84
N ASP A 808 7.40 9.45 27.34
CA ASP A 808 8.11 8.47 26.52
C ASP A 808 7.32 7.19 26.29
N LEU A 809 6.27 6.94 27.07
CA LEU A 809 5.41 5.76 26.95
C LEU A 809 4.30 5.96 25.90
N TYR A 810 4.30 5.14 24.84
CA TYR A 810 3.29 5.14 23.79
C TYR A 810 2.47 3.84 23.80
N VAL A 811 1.19 3.92 24.15
CA VAL A 811 0.31 2.77 24.37
C VAL A 811 -0.62 2.54 23.18
N VAL A 812 -0.61 1.31 22.65
CA VAL A 812 -1.32 0.94 21.43
C VAL A 812 -2.24 -0.25 21.66
N SER A 813 -3.51 -0.09 21.31
CA SER A 813 -4.50 -1.17 21.35
C SER A 813 -4.71 -1.81 19.98
N ILE A 814 -4.68 -3.13 19.87
CA ILE A 814 -4.96 -3.89 18.65
C ILE A 814 -6.31 -4.61 18.82
N VAL A 815 -7.34 -4.16 18.10
CA VAL A 815 -8.74 -4.54 18.34
C VAL A 815 -9.52 -4.80 17.04
N PRO A 816 -10.61 -5.59 17.06
CA PRO A 816 -11.43 -5.83 15.87
C PRO A 816 -12.46 -4.73 15.61
N CYS A 817 -12.31 -3.53 16.17
CA CYS A 817 -13.37 -2.52 16.22
C CYS A 817 -12.90 -1.12 15.80
N MET A 818 -13.67 -0.44 14.94
CA MET A 818 -13.39 0.97 14.59
C MET A 818 -13.88 1.95 15.66
N ALA A 819 -15.01 1.65 16.33
CA ALA A 819 -15.56 2.52 17.38
C ALA A 819 -14.60 2.65 18.58
N LYS A 820 -13.73 1.66 18.81
CA LYS A 820 -12.67 1.71 19.82
C LYS A 820 -11.65 2.85 19.60
N LYS A 821 -11.46 3.30 18.35
CA LYS A 821 -10.69 4.52 18.05
C LYS A 821 -11.37 5.78 18.58
N THR A 822 -12.70 5.81 18.50
CA THR A 822 -13.51 6.93 19.02
C THR A 822 -13.51 6.90 20.53
N GLU A 823 -13.63 5.72 21.14
CA GLU A 823 -13.49 5.54 22.59
C GLU A 823 -12.13 6.06 23.08
N ALA A 824 -11.00 5.62 22.51
CA ALA A 824 -9.67 6.12 22.91
C ALA A 824 -9.42 7.61 22.63
N ALA A 825 -10.33 8.28 21.91
CA ALA A 825 -10.23 9.70 21.60
C ALA A 825 -11.14 10.58 22.46
N ARG A 826 -11.89 10.00 23.42
CA ARG A 826 -12.76 10.75 24.34
C ARG A 826 -11.92 11.48 25.39
N ASP A 827 -12.40 12.65 25.80
CA ASP A 827 -11.64 13.54 26.67
C ASP A 827 -11.53 12.97 28.10
N GLU A 828 -12.54 12.23 28.58
CA GLU A 828 -12.53 11.57 29.89
C GLU A 828 -11.49 10.45 30.03
N PHE A 829 -10.94 9.95 28.92
CA PHE A 829 -9.84 8.97 28.92
C PHE A 829 -8.49 9.65 28.64
N ALA A 830 -8.41 10.95 28.88
CA ALA A 830 -7.18 11.72 28.90
C ALA A 830 -7.07 12.54 30.19
N PRO A 831 -7.08 11.90 31.38
CA PRO A 831 -6.89 12.61 32.63
C PRO A 831 -5.56 13.40 32.56
N ASP A 832 -5.59 14.66 33.00
CA ASP A 832 -4.46 15.58 32.93
C ASP A 832 -3.88 15.82 31.52
N GLY A 833 -4.64 15.52 30.47
CA GLY A 833 -4.24 15.66 29.07
C GLY A 833 -3.41 14.48 28.52
N ILE A 834 -3.17 13.44 29.32
CA ILE A 834 -2.44 12.24 28.91
C ILE A 834 -3.44 11.11 28.64
N ARG A 835 -3.47 10.61 27.41
CA ARG A 835 -4.41 9.55 27.02
C ARG A 835 -4.08 8.22 27.69
N ASP A 836 -5.11 7.50 28.13
CA ASP A 836 -5.02 6.09 28.54
C ASP A 836 -4.48 5.23 27.38
N VAL A 837 -4.94 5.50 26.14
CA VAL A 837 -4.50 4.82 24.92
C VAL A 837 -4.15 5.84 23.81
N ASP A 838 -2.90 5.83 23.34
CA ASP A 838 -2.39 6.80 22.39
C ASP A 838 -2.80 6.52 20.94
N ALA A 839 -2.96 5.24 20.57
CA ALA A 839 -3.46 4.84 19.25
C ALA A 839 -4.19 3.49 19.29
N VAL A 840 -5.12 3.32 18.36
CA VAL A 840 -5.86 2.06 18.20
C VAL A 840 -5.65 1.53 16.78
N LEU A 841 -5.12 0.33 16.65
CA LEU A 841 -5.01 -0.41 15.40
C LEU A 841 -6.19 -1.36 15.27
N THR A 842 -6.87 -1.33 14.13
CA THR A 842 -7.76 -2.45 13.78
C THR A 842 -6.95 -3.71 13.45
N THR A 843 -7.54 -4.89 13.55
CA THR A 843 -6.94 -6.16 13.07
C THR A 843 -6.35 -6.02 11.67
N LEU A 844 -7.09 -5.37 10.76
CA LEU A 844 -6.59 -5.15 9.40
C LEU A 844 -5.45 -4.15 9.34
N GLU A 845 -5.44 -3.09 10.13
CA GLU A 845 -4.29 -2.18 10.16
C GLU A 845 -3.03 -2.89 10.66
N PHE A 846 -3.17 -3.75 11.67
CA PHE A 846 -2.06 -4.57 12.15
C PHE A 846 -1.57 -5.55 11.09
N LEU A 847 -2.48 -6.28 10.42
CA LEU A 847 -2.11 -7.15 9.29
C LEU A 847 -1.54 -6.37 8.10
N GLU A 848 -2.03 -5.17 7.82
CA GLU A 848 -1.44 -4.26 6.84
C GLU A 848 0.00 -3.91 7.24
N MET A 849 0.27 -3.59 8.52
CA MET A 849 1.62 -3.35 9.03
C MET A 849 2.55 -4.55 8.80
N VAL A 850 2.09 -5.76 9.14
CA VAL A 850 2.81 -7.01 8.90
C VAL A 850 3.12 -7.21 7.41
N LYS A 851 2.14 -6.98 6.53
CA LYS A 851 2.30 -7.07 5.07
C LYS A 851 3.32 -6.05 4.54
N PHE A 852 3.38 -4.84 5.10
CA PHE A 852 4.39 -3.85 4.69
C PHE A 852 5.81 -4.24 5.12
N LEU A 853 5.93 -4.90 6.26
CA LEU A 853 7.18 -5.50 6.73
C LEU A 853 7.44 -6.89 6.12
N ARG A 854 6.60 -7.36 5.18
CA ARG A 854 6.71 -8.65 4.45
C ARG A 854 7.04 -9.85 5.34
N LEU A 855 6.66 -9.80 6.61
CA LEU A 855 7.02 -10.82 7.57
C LEU A 855 6.32 -12.12 7.20
N GLN A 856 7.09 -13.19 7.06
CA GLN A 856 6.58 -14.54 6.83
C GLN A 856 6.43 -15.29 8.14
N LYS A 857 5.57 -16.31 8.14
CA LYS A 857 5.29 -17.13 9.33
C LYS A 857 6.58 -17.71 9.92
N GLU A 858 7.48 -18.18 9.07
CA GLU A 858 8.74 -18.82 9.47
C GLU A 858 9.73 -17.87 10.18
N GLU A 859 9.58 -16.55 10.03
CA GLU A 859 10.45 -15.53 10.64
C GLU A 859 9.96 -15.08 12.01
N ILE A 860 8.79 -15.55 12.42
CA ILE A 860 8.16 -15.23 13.69
C ILE A 860 8.50 -16.32 14.68
N GLU A 861 9.36 -15.98 15.63
CA GLU A 861 9.62 -16.82 16.80
C GLU A 861 8.44 -16.67 17.78
N PRO A 862 7.67 -17.74 18.06
CA PRO A 862 6.61 -17.69 19.06
C PRO A 862 7.23 -17.39 20.43
N GLY A 863 6.53 -16.60 21.25
CA GLY A 863 6.99 -16.26 22.60
C GLY A 863 5.82 -15.91 23.50
N GLU A 864 6.07 -15.75 24.81
CA GLU A 864 5.01 -15.41 25.77
C GLU A 864 4.66 -13.92 25.70
N PHE A 865 3.53 -13.51 26.27
CA PHE A 865 3.26 -12.10 26.55
C PHE A 865 4.12 -11.63 27.73
N ASP A 866 4.41 -10.33 27.81
CA ASP A 866 5.33 -9.80 28.81
C ASP A 866 4.68 -9.69 30.20
N GLU A 867 5.46 -9.94 31.25
CA GLU A 867 5.11 -9.58 32.63
C GLU A 867 4.95 -8.05 32.79
N PRO A 868 4.09 -7.56 33.71
CA PRO A 868 3.37 -8.31 34.74
C PRO A 868 1.95 -8.77 34.34
N TYR A 869 1.56 -8.68 33.06
CA TYR A 869 0.19 -8.93 32.59
C TYR A 869 0.12 -10.08 31.56
N HIS A 870 0.75 -11.21 31.89
CA HIS A 870 0.94 -12.31 30.95
C HIS A 870 -0.05 -13.46 31.16
N GLN A 871 -0.51 -13.70 32.39
CA GLN A 871 -1.48 -14.74 32.69
C GLN A 871 -2.89 -14.28 32.35
N VAL A 872 -3.64 -15.15 31.68
CA VAL A 872 -4.98 -14.85 31.18
C VAL A 872 -5.93 -15.99 31.42
N SER A 873 -7.19 -15.66 31.73
CA SER A 873 -8.21 -16.67 31.95
C SER A 873 -9.01 -16.99 30.67
N GLY A 874 -9.60 -18.19 30.66
CA GLY A 874 -10.58 -18.60 29.66
C GLY A 874 -11.85 -17.74 29.67
N ALA A 875 -12.23 -17.18 30.83
CA ALA A 875 -13.36 -16.26 30.92
C ALA A 875 -13.09 -14.97 30.13
N GLY A 876 -11.92 -14.35 30.32
CA GLY A 876 -11.50 -13.19 29.55
C GLY A 876 -11.43 -13.47 28.04
N MET A 877 -11.02 -14.70 27.64
CA MET A 877 -10.92 -15.06 26.21
C MET A 877 -12.28 -15.04 25.49
N LEU A 878 -13.37 -15.34 26.20
CA LEU A 878 -14.72 -15.39 25.64
C LEU A 878 -15.28 -14.01 25.29
N PHE A 879 -14.74 -12.90 25.84
CA PHE A 879 -15.18 -11.53 25.55
C PHE A 879 -15.26 -11.18 24.06
N GLY A 880 -14.48 -11.87 23.22
CA GLY A 880 -14.50 -11.68 21.78
C GLY A 880 -15.81 -12.10 21.10
N ALA A 881 -16.63 -12.94 21.74
CA ALA A 881 -17.90 -13.46 21.22
C ALA A 881 -19.10 -12.94 22.03
N SER A 882 -20.26 -12.82 21.39
CA SER A 882 -21.50 -12.46 22.09
C SER A 882 -21.87 -13.50 23.15
N GLY A 883 -22.11 -13.03 24.37
CA GLY A 883 -22.42 -13.81 25.57
C GLY A 883 -21.21 -14.12 26.42
N GLY A 884 -19.99 -13.84 25.94
CA GLY A 884 -18.78 -14.13 26.68
C GLY A 884 -18.58 -13.23 27.91
N VAL A 885 -19.05 -11.98 27.87
CA VAL A 885 -18.95 -11.06 29.01
C VAL A 885 -19.93 -11.49 30.10
N ALA A 886 -21.17 -11.77 29.73
CA ALA A 886 -22.18 -12.30 30.63
C ALA A 886 -21.75 -13.65 31.23
N GLU A 887 -21.23 -14.56 30.43
CA GLU A 887 -20.73 -15.85 30.91
C GLU A 887 -19.58 -15.67 31.93
N ALA A 888 -18.62 -14.78 31.64
CA ALA A 888 -17.52 -14.49 32.55
C ALA A 888 -18.00 -13.84 33.87
N ALA A 889 -18.94 -12.88 33.79
CA ALA A 889 -19.55 -12.27 34.96
C ALA A 889 -20.32 -13.30 35.80
N MET A 890 -21.04 -14.24 35.15
CA MET A 890 -21.76 -15.30 35.84
C MET A 890 -20.84 -16.30 36.55
N ARG A 891 -19.67 -16.63 35.97
CA ARG A 891 -18.67 -17.47 36.65
C ARG A 891 -18.25 -16.87 37.99
N MET A 892 -18.02 -15.55 38.03
CA MET A 892 -17.68 -14.84 39.27
C MET A 892 -18.89 -14.70 40.20
N ALA A 893 -20.03 -14.23 39.69
CA ALA A 893 -21.21 -13.97 40.49
C ALA A 893 -21.72 -15.23 41.21
N VAL A 894 -21.72 -16.39 40.55
CA VAL A 894 -22.12 -17.66 41.18
C VAL A 894 -21.15 -18.01 42.31
N GLU A 895 -19.84 -17.95 42.07
CA GLU A 895 -18.82 -18.24 43.09
C GLU A 895 -18.93 -17.32 44.31
N THR A 896 -19.12 -16.02 44.09
CA THR A 896 -19.26 -15.05 45.19
C THR A 896 -20.53 -15.28 46.00
N LEU A 897 -21.64 -15.65 45.37
CA LEU A 897 -22.93 -15.86 46.03
C LEU A 897 -23.02 -17.22 46.75
N THR A 898 -22.32 -18.25 46.27
CA THR A 898 -22.32 -19.59 46.90
C THR A 898 -21.15 -19.80 47.86
N GLY A 899 -20.05 -19.07 47.69
CA GLY A 899 -18.77 -19.33 48.36
C GLY A 899 -17.99 -20.52 47.79
N GLU A 900 -18.46 -21.12 46.69
CA GLU A 900 -17.87 -22.30 46.05
C GLU A 900 -17.74 -22.09 44.54
N VAL A 901 -16.62 -22.54 43.95
CA VAL A 901 -16.39 -22.48 42.50
C VAL A 901 -17.51 -23.27 41.78
N PRO A 902 -18.15 -22.71 40.73
CA PRO A 902 -19.28 -23.37 40.07
C PRO A 902 -18.88 -24.73 39.49
N GLU A 903 -19.67 -25.78 39.78
CA GLU A 903 -19.45 -27.13 39.22
C GLU A 903 -19.42 -27.13 37.68
N LYS A 904 -20.20 -26.23 37.05
CA LYS A 904 -20.29 -26.05 35.61
C LYS A 904 -19.88 -24.62 35.24
N LEU A 905 -18.74 -24.48 34.57
CA LEU A 905 -18.24 -23.20 34.07
C LEU A 905 -18.74 -22.86 32.65
N ASP A 906 -19.36 -23.82 31.96
CA ASP A 906 -19.90 -23.64 30.61
C ASP A 906 -21.38 -23.23 30.65
N PHE A 907 -21.64 -21.94 30.41
CA PHE A 907 -22.98 -21.36 30.33
C PHE A 907 -23.48 -21.38 28.87
N GLU A 908 -23.71 -22.60 28.35
CA GLU A 908 -24.01 -22.82 26.92
C GLU A 908 -25.28 -22.07 26.44
N GLU A 909 -26.23 -21.75 27.33
CA GLU A 909 -27.43 -20.96 27.03
C GLU A 909 -27.13 -19.51 26.64
N LEU A 910 -25.97 -18.99 27.05
CA LEU A 910 -25.53 -17.63 26.72
C LEU A 910 -24.73 -17.57 25.41
N ARG A 911 -24.34 -18.72 24.84
CA ARG A 911 -23.50 -18.83 23.64
C ARG A 911 -24.33 -18.87 22.35
N GLY A 912 -23.64 -18.74 21.21
CA GLY A 912 -24.26 -18.81 19.88
C GLY A 912 -24.65 -17.45 19.27
N PHE A 913 -25.29 -17.51 18.11
CA PHE A 913 -25.57 -16.36 17.21
C PHE A 913 -27.02 -15.86 17.27
N GLU A 914 -27.85 -16.42 18.14
CA GLU A 914 -29.22 -15.96 18.37
C GLU A 914 -29.23 -14.49 18.79
N GLY A 915 -30.21 -13.74 18.30
CA GLY A 915 -30.26 -12.28 18.45
C GLY A 915 -30.43 -11.84 19.91
N VAL A 916 -31.25 -12.57 20.68
CA VAL A 916 -31.43 -12.40 22.12
C VAL A 916 -31.36 -13.79 22.74
N LYS A 917 -30.50 -13.95 23.73
CA LYS A 917 -30.35 -15.17 24.53
C LYS A 917 -30.65 -14.83 25.97
N THR A 918 -31.31 -15.72 26.69
CA THR A 918 -31.74 -15.47 28.06
C THR A 918 -31.51 -16.70 28.90
N ALA A 919 -31.08 -16.50 30.15
CA ALA A 919 -30.95 -17.59 31.09
C ALA A 919 -31.27 -17.10 32.51
N THR A 920 -31.61 -18.05 33.38
CA THR A 920 -31.86 -17.79 34.79
C THR A 920 -31.08 -18.81 35.59
N TYR A 921 -30.26 -18.31 36.51
CA TYR A 921 -29.39 -19.13 37.33
C TYR A 921 -29.72 -18.89 38.80
N VAL A 922 -29.77 -19.96 39.58
CA VAL A 922 -29.95 -19.89 41.04
C VAL A 922 -28.57 -20.08 41.66
N ALA A 923 -28.06 -19.03 42.31
CA ALA A 923 -26.75 -19.02 42.97
C ALA A 923 -26.97 -18.81 44.48
N GLY A 924 -26.86 -19.91 45.24
CA GLY A 924 -27.20 -19.91 46.67
C GLY A 924 -28.67 -19.59 46.89
N SER A 925 -28.96 -18.48 47.57
CA SER A 925 -30.34 -18.00 47.80
C SER A 925 -30.81 -16.94 46.80
N THR A 926 -29.95 -16.53 45.87
CA THR A 926 -30.20 -15.43 44.93
C THR A 926 -30.47 -15.97 43.53
N THR A 927 -31.54 -15.49 42.90
CA THR A 927 -31.85 -15.79 41.49
C THR A 927 -31.30 -14.66 40.63
N VAL A 928 -30.45 -15.00 39.66
CA VAL A 928 -29.87 -14.05 38.71
C VAL A 928 -30.40 -14.34 37.30
N ARG A 929 -31.10 -13.35 36.73
CA ARG A 929 -31.70 -13.42 35.40
C ARG A 929 -30.83 -12.61 34.43
N VAL A 930 -30.37 -13.25 33.36
CA VAL A 930 -29.41 -12.66 32.43
C VAL A 930 -29.98 -12.64 31.03
N ALA A 931 -29.74 -11.54 30.31
CA ALA A 931 -29.97 -11.47 28.87
C ALA A 931 -28.68 -11.09 28.13
N VAL A 932 -28.49 -11.68 26.95
CA VAL A 932 -27.40 -11.35 26.03
C VAL A 932 -28.00 -10.95 24.70
N VAL A 933 -27.67 -9.74 24.26
CA VAL A 933 -28.14 -9.19 23.00
C VAL A 933 -27.00 -9.09 21.99
N SER A 934 -27.20 -9.76 20.86
CA SER A 934 -26.25 -9.84 19.74
C SER A 934 -26.72 -8.95 18.59
N GLY A 935 -26.17 -7.74 18.49
CA GLY A 935 -26.55 -6.73 17.50
C GLY A 935 -27.59 -5.74 18.01
N LEU A 936 -27.43 -4.44 17.73
CA LEU A 936 -28.31 -3.39 18.28
C LEU A 936 -29.76 -3.46 17.75
N ASN A 937 -29.97 -4.03 16.55
CA ASN A 937 -31.32 -4.27 16.05
C ASN A 937 -32.14 -5.18 16.98
N ASN A 938 -31.48 -6.12 17.64
CA ASN A 938 -32.11 -7.01 18.62
C ASN A 938 -32.28 -6.34 20.00
N ALA A 939 -31.53 -5.26 20.28
CA ALA A 939 -31.63 -4.52 21.54
C ALA A 939 -32.85 -3.60 21.60
N ALA A 940 -33.31 -3.10 20.45
CA ALA A 940 -34.35 -2.07 20.40
C ALA A 940 -35.65 -2.42 21.16
N PRO A 941 -36.21 -3.64 21.09
CA PRO A 941 -37.41 -3.99 21.85
C PRO A 941 -37.17 -3.96 23.38
N LEU A 942 -36.02 -4.44 23.83
CA LEU A 942 -35.65 -4.50 25.25
C LEU A 942 -35.40 -3.09 25.81
N VAL A 943 -34.64 -2.28 25.07
CA VAL A 943 -34.35 -0.88 25.42
C VAL A 943 -35.62 -0.06 25.59
N LYS A 944 -36.58 -0.18 24.66
CA LYS A 944 -37.85 0.56 24.75
C LYS A 944 -38.63 0.27 26.03
N LYS A 945 -38.62 -0.99 26.48
CA LYS A 945 -39.29 -1.40 27.73
C LYS A 945 -38.61 -0.81 28.95
N VAL A 946 -37.28 -0.89 29.02
CA VAL A 946 -36.52 -0.30 30.14
C VAL A 946 -36.71 1.22 30.20
N VAL A 947 -36.65 1.91 29.06
CA VAL A 947 -36.92 3.37 28.99
C VAL A 947 -38.35 3.71 29.41
N ALA A 948 -39.32 2.84 29.13
CA ALA A 948 -40.70 3.01 29.58
C ALA A 948 -40.91 2.70 31.08
N GLY A 949 -39.87 2.27 31.80
CA GLY A 949 -39.95 1.86 33.20
C GLY A 949 -40.60 0.49 33.41
N GLU A 950 -40.73 -0.32 32.35
CA GLU A 950 -41.25 -1.68 32.45
C GLU A 950 -40.19 -2.63 33.04
N ASP A 951 -40.59 -3.50 33.97
CA ASP A 951 -39.74 -4.60 34.41
C ASP A 951 -39.57 -5.61 33.26
N VAL A 952 -38.35 -5.67 32.73
CA VAL A 952 -37.97 -6.60 31.66
C VAL A 952 -37.64 -8.00 32.16
N GLY A 953 -37.59 -8.20 33.48
CA GLY A 953 -37.33 -9.49 34.10
C GLY A 953 -35.88 -9.95 34.04
N PHE A 954 -34.93 -9.03 33.89
CA PHE A 954 -33.49 -9.32 33.84
C PHE A 954 -32.74 -8.44 34.84
N ASP A 955 -31.66 -8.97 35.39
CA ASP A 955 -30.80 -8.31 36.37
C ASP A 955 -29.50 -7.83 35.68
N LEU A 956 -28.90 -8.66 34.83
CA LEU A 956 -27.71 -8.32 34.03
C LEU A 956 -28.00 -8.46 32.53
N ILE A 957 -27.64 -7.45 31.74
CA ILE A 957 -27.84 -7.47 30.28
C ILE A 957 -26.54 -7.13 29.54
N GLU A 958 -25.99 -8.09 28.82
CA GLU A 958 -24.89 -7.86 27.89
C GLU A 958 -25.43 -7.35 26.54
N ILE A 959 -24.89 -6.24 26.04
CA ILE A 959 -25.19 -5.76 24.69
C ILE A 959 -23.92 -5.60 23.85
N MET A 960 -23.87 -6.34 22.74
CA MET A 960 -22.83 -6.19 21.72
C MET A 960 -23.42 -5.56 20.47
N ALA A 961 -22.80 -4.48 19.98
CA ALA A 961 -23.34 -3.74 18.84
C ALA A 961 -23.31 -4.54 17.53
N CYS A 962 -22.27 -5.35 17.34
CA CYS A 962 -22.09 -6.15 16.13
C CYS A 962 -22.69 -7.56 16.30
N PRO A 963 -23.45 -8.08 15.31
CA PRO A 963 -23.98 -9.44 15.36
C PRO A 963 -22.89 -10.51 15.53
N GLY A 964 -23.02 -11.36 16.54
CA GLY A 964 -22.03 -12.37 16.92
C GLY A 964 -20.91 -11.86 17.85
N GLY A 965 -20.90 -10.57 18.19
CA GLY A 965 -19.89 -9.95 19.03
C GLY A 965 -18.68 -9.42 18.26
N CYS A 966 -17.59 -9.18 18.99
CA CYS A 966 -16.39 -8.54 18.48
C CYS A 966 -15.68 -9.31 17.34
N ILE A 967 -15.87 -10.63 17.22
CA ILE A 967 -15.38 -11.43 16.08
C ILE A 967 -15.86 -10.93 14.71
N ASN A 968 -17.00 -10.23 14.67
CA ASN A 968 -17.60 -9.62 13.47
C ASN A 968 -17.54 -8.08 13.48
N GLY A 969 -16.72 -7.50 14.36
CA GLY A 969 -16.48 -6.06 14.40
C GLY A 969 -15.86 -5.55 13.09
N ALA A 970 -16.16 -4.31 12.71
CA ALA A 970 -15.74 -3.76 11.42
C ALA A 970 -14.21 -3.59 11.24
N GLY A 971 -13.43 -3.76 12.32
CA GLY A 971 -11.96 -3.80 12.26
C GLY A 971 -11.41 -5.14 11.76
N ASN A 972 -12.23 -6.21 11.76
CA ASN A 972 -11.94 -7.48 11.11
C ASN A 972 -12.37 -7.49 9.62
N PRO A 973 -11.87 -8.45 8.82
CA PRO A 973 -12.51 -8.82 7.56
C PRO A 973 -13.97 -9.25 7.78
N VAL A 974 -14.88 -8.93 6.84
CA VAL A 974 -16.26 -9.47 6.88
C VAL A 974 -16.18 -10.99 6.74
N ALA A 975 -16.88 -11.72 7.59
CA ALA A 975 -17.07 -13.14 7.37
C ALA A 975 -17.87 -13.36 6.08
N THR A 976 -17.33 -14.14 5.17
CA THR A 976 -17.92 -14.43 3.85
C THR A 976 -19.12 -15.38 3.95
N SER A 977 -19.21 -16.13 5.04
CA SER A 977 -20.29 -17.07 5.32
C SER A 977 -20.56 -17.21 6.82
N SER A 978 -21.72 -17.76 7.17
CA SER A 978 -22.05 -18.16 8.54
C SER A 978 -21.08 -19.19 9.10
N ARG A 979 -20.58 -20.11 8.25
CA ARG A 979 -19.57 -21.12 8.63
C ARG A 979 -18.29 -20.47 9.11
N GLU A 980 -17.83 -19.41 8.44
CA GLU A 980 -16.64 -18.66 8.85
C GLU A 980 -16.86 -17.95 10.20
N ALA A 981 -18.02 -17.32 10.41
CA ALA A 981 -18.35 -16.68 11.69
C ALA A 981 -18.34 -17.69 12.84
N VAL A 982 -18.94 -18.87 12.64
CA VAL A 982 -18.91 -19.98 13.62
C VAL A 982 -17.48 -20.46 13.88
N ALA A 983 -16.65 -20.57 12.83
CA ALA A 983 -15.25 -20.96 13.00
C ALA A 983 -14.48 -19.96 13.88
N ARG A 984 -14.70 -18.65 13.71
CA ARG A 984 -14.09 -17.62 14.56
C ARG A 984 -14.51 -17.78 16.03
N GLN A 985 -15.78 -18.00 16.32
CA GLN A 985 -16.25 -18.23 17.70
C GLN A 985 -15.63 -19.49 18.32
N LYS A 986 -15.54 -20.59 17.56
CA LYS A 986 -14.97 -21.86 18.02
C LYS A 986 -13.52 -21.72 18.48
N VAL A 987 -12.72 -20.87 17.84
CA VAL A 987 -11.34 -20.61 18.28
C VAL A 987 -11.32 -20.13 19.74
N LEU A 988 -12.14 -19.13 20.09
CA LEU A 988 -12.18 -18.59 21.45
C LEU A 988 -12.69 -19.61 22.47
N VAL A 989 -13.77 -20.31 22.14
CA VAL A 989 -14.35 -21.35 23.02
C VAL A 989 -13.37 -22.49 23.27
N ASN A 990 -12.61 -22.90 22.26
CA ASN A 990 -11.61 -23.95 22.42
C ASN A 990 -10.43 -23.51 23.30
N ILE A 991 -10.03 -22.23 23.24
CA ILE A 991 -9.01 -21.68 24.15
C ILE A 991 -9.53 -21.72 25.59
N ASP A 992 -10.76 -21.26 25.84
CA ASP A 992 -11.37 -21.34 27.18
C ASP A 992 -11.42 -22.79 27.70
N LYS A 993 -11.95 -23.72 26.91
CA LYS A 993 -12.11 -25.13 27.32
C LYS A 993 -10.78 -25.85 27.60
N THR A 994 -9.68 -25.39 27.01
CA THR A 994 -8.35 -25.98 27.21
C THR A 994 -7.47 -25.19 28.16
N SER A 995 -7.95 -24.05 28.68
CA SER A 995 -7.19 -23.21 29.60
C SER A 995 -7.13 -23.82 31.00
N PRO A 996 -5.96 -23.82 31.67
CA PRO A 996 -5.85 -24.20 33.08
C PRO A 996 -6.51 -23.17 34.00
N LEU A 997 -6.60 -21.90 33.58
CA LEU A 997 -7.25 -20.80 34.29
C LEU A 997 -8.54 -20.44 33.55
N ARG A 998 -9.71 -20.71 34.13
CA ARG A 998 -11.03 -20.48 33.47
C ARG A 998 -11.90 -19.42 34.15
N THR A 999 -11.45 -18.84 35.25
CA THR A 999 -12.18 -17.82 36.01
C THR A 999 -11.32 -16.55 36.14
N SER A 1000 -11.95 -15.37 36.05
CA SER A 1000 -11.24 -14.09 36.12
C SER A 1000 -10.71 -13.83 37.54
N GLN A 1001 -11.52 -14.13 38.55
CA GLN A 1001 -11.16 -14.05 39.97
C GLN A 1001 -10.10 -15.06 40.40
N GLY A 1002 -9.84 -16.10 39.60
CA GLY A 1002 -8.76 -17.06 39.83
C GLY A 1002 -7.43 -16.67 39.16
N ASN A 1003 -7.37 -15.56 38.41
CA ASN A 1003 -6.18 -15.15 37.68
C ASN A 1003 -5.09 -14.61 38.65
N PRO A 1004 -3.92 -15.26 38.77
CA PRO A 1004 -2.88 -14.84 39.72
C PRO A 1004 -2.31 -13.44 39.46
N ASP A 1005 -2.20 -13.03 38.19
CA ASP A 1005 -1.70 -11.69 37.85
C ASP A 1005 -2.70 -10.61 38.26
N ILE A 1006 -4.01 -10.91 38.19
CA ILE A 1006 -5.08 -10.00 38.63
C ILE A 1006 -5.08 -9.87 40.15
N LEU A 1007 -5.05 -10.99 40.86
CA LEU A 1007 -5.00 -11.00 42.33
C LEU A 1007 -3.78 -10.24 42.85
N ARG A 1008 -2.61 -10.45 42.23
CA ARG A 1008 -1.39 -9.69 42.55
C ARG A 1008 -1.56 -8.20 42.30
N LEU A 1009 -2.16 -7.80 41.17
CA LEU A 1009 -2.37 -6.39 40.85
C LEU A 1009 -3.30 -5.69 41.87
N TYR A 1010 -4.32 -6.40 42.38
CA TYR A 1010 -5.14 -5.88 43.47
C TYR A 1010 -4.35 -5.79 44.77
N ASP A 1011 -3.70 -6.87 45.21
CA ASP A 1011 -2.91 -6.90 46.46
C ASP A 1011 -1.81 -5.81 46.50
N GLU A 1012 -1.10 -5.62 45.40
CA GLU A 1012 0.06 -4.71 45.33
C GLU A 1012 -0.30 -3.27 44.98
N TYR A 1013 -1.42 -3.02 44.30
CA TYR A 1013 -1.72 -1.69 43.73
C TYR A 1013 -3.14 -1.19 43.99
N PHE A 1014 -4.17 -1.92 43.54
CA PHE A 1014 -5.57 -1.42 43.60
C PHE A 1014 -6.27 -1.64 44.94
N GLY A 1015 -5.76 -2.52 45.81
CA GLY A 1015 -6.42 -2.97 47.03
C GLY A 1015 -7.48 -4.03 46.75
N GLU A 1016 -8.74 -3.62 46.67
CA GLU A 1016 -9.89 -4.49 46.38
C GLU A 1016 -10.69 -3.97 45.17
N PRO A 1017 -11.45 -4.83 44.47
CA PRO A 1017 -12.38 -4.36 43.44
C PRO A 1017 -13.31 -3.29 44.00
N ASN A 1018 -13.55 -2.24 43.22
CA ASN A 1018 -14.36 -1.08 43.59
C ASN A 1018 -13.79 -0.25 44.78
N SER A 1019 -12.49 -0.37 45.08
CA SER A 1019 -11.79 0.53 46.00
C SER A 1019 -11.75 1.97 45.46
N GLU A 1020 -11.38 2.96 46.29
CA GLU A 1020 -11.28 4.35 45.85
C GLU A 1020 -10.33 4.54 44.64
N LEU A 1021 -9.15 3.90 44.68
CA LEU A 1021 -8.17 4.01 43.60
C LEU A 1021 -8.64 3.24 42.35
N ALA A 1022 -9.19 2.04 42.52
CA ALA A 1022 -9.71 1.24 41.44
C ALA A 1022 -10.88 1.95 40.74
N HIS A 1023 -11.82 2.48 41.52
CA HIS A 1023 -12.92 3.28 41.01
C HIS A 1023 -12.44 4.52 40.26
N HIS A 1024 -11.45 5.25 40.80
CA HIS A 1024 -10.91 6.44 40.14
C HIS A 1024 -10.25 6.13 38.78
N LEU A 1025 -9.48 5.04 38.68
CA LEU A 1025 -8.70 4.73 37.47
C LEU A 1025 -9.43 3.84 36.47
N LEU A 1026 -10.29 2.93 36.95
CA LEU A 1026 -10.92 1.86 36.17
C LEU A 1026 -12.41 2.09 35.92
N HIS A 1027 -13.04 3.12 36.50
CA HIS A 1027 -14.42 3.49 36.22
C HIS A 1027 -14.50 4.83 35.48
N THR A 1028 -15.66 5.12 34.93
CA THR A 1028 -15.96 6.35 34.19
C THR A 1028 -17.44 6.71 34.37
N GLU A 1029 -17.73 7.98 34.17
CA GLU A 1029 -19.10 8.46 34.04
C GLU A 1029 -19.44 8.68 32.57
N TYR A 1030 -20.68 8.37 32.20
CA TYR A 1030 -21.22 8.65 30.87
C TYR A 1030 -22.15 9.85 30.93
N ALA A 1031 -22.19 10.62 29.85
CA ALA A 1031 -23.02 11.81 29.77
C ALA A 1031 -23.84 11.81 28.47
N PRO A 1032 -25.06 12.39 28.47
CA PRO A 1032 -25.81 12.58 27.25
C PRO A 1032 -25.00 13.32 26.19
N PHE A 1033 -25.08 12.87 24.93
CA PHE A 1033 -24.36 13.48 23.84
C PHE A 1033 -24.85 14.92 23.61
N ARG A 1034 -23.93 15.88 23.71
CA ARG A 1034 -24.19 17.29 23.39
C ARG A 1034 -23.93 17.51 21.90
N ARG A 1035 -25.00 17.85 21.17
CA ARG A 1035 -24.97 18.05 19.71
C ARG A 1035 -24.23 19.31 19.29
#